data_AF-A0AAW7HRQ6-F1
#
_entry.id   AF-A0AAW7HRQ6-F1
#
_cell.length_a   1.000
_cell.length_b   1.000
_cell.length_c   1.000
_cell.angle_alpha   90.00
_cell.angle_beta   90.00
_cell.angle_gamma   90.00
#
_symmetry.space_group_name_H-M   'P 1'
#
loop_
_entity.id
_entity.type
_entity.pdbx_description
1 polymer ?
#
loop_
_entity_poly.entity_id
_entity_poly.type
_entity_poly.pdbx_seq_one_letter_code
_entity_poly.pdbx_strand_id
1 'polypeptide(L)'
;MTVSTTESVVEYISGGPAFPIPYRFLQDSDIQAVLVDQVGNAETLVLGTQYTLAGAGTQSGGTLTSAYAAGVLATPGATLTISRVMSPVQPTDLRNQGRFLAETHESVFDRLTMLIQQSLALAGRALTRPWGKNYYDAQGRQIKNLGTPTAPNDATNKGYVDAADNEINSRIDSLSAGLPGTNHAFPWSTTTTQSTKTLTPGFTFASATLYLNGIAQTYGKSFAVSGNQIVLAEAIPAGTEVYAILGQNVVPSPGYDDALKNYDELYLYQGSADGILITSPGIYGHYTRLGVLPGYTNDGGYHVVSANGVVWERDFTGNMQAIWFRYGANNDSTALSLAAKAATAYVNNSDGDYPLVPYCPWANVDLSASTWTLTEEVDTAGREIVWNVPVGCRIVGPEFINGRLLRDGNKVTDFHHGILDSSTGFSVLCNRKMDEMIPVGGIGTASRLSAGNGRDTVGAYFGNKIPAPTYSASAVASYSASGVTLATPMTDTQLRRMRRGMIIQTRHSTRYAGYVNSWTANSVSVLGGWFLVDGTPVGTPSTPAGTDGLDINVFRKAWAVNGNTFIDAGSYGNEIVGAEFGVSNAKGQSAGMGGNIATYGVLSASLQADANDYYNTYSYITGGRWVNGFVPIGGVRNAFIYRGDLGRADELQKLLTGINSSGAIFFDVDSLGNIAAGRQGGAVLSPWTMKLHSSGQPNDYDGYLSCTGGTSGNGAGIIEIGAGQVTLNAPAIDAKGVIRPDTDLGRSIGQLARRFLDTFSQRLRPGAGAVIWTSGTGSPEGVLTAPAGSLYTRTDGGSGTTLYVKESGAGNTGWVAK
;
A
#
# COMPACT_ATOMS: atom_id res chain seq x y z
N MET A 1 13.08 61.71 42.54
CA MET A 1 14.42 61.49 41.92
C MET A 1 14.28 60.24 41.08
N THR A 2 14.76 60.23 39.84
CA THR A 2 14.46 59.13 38.89
C THR A 2 15.72 58.48 38.35
N VAL A 3 15.79 57.14 38.27
CA VAL A 3 16.89 56.46 37.55
C VAL A 3 16.88 56.85 36.06
N SER A 4 17.91 57.56 35.61
CA SER A 4 17.96 58.18 34.27
C SER A 4 18.97 57.56 33.29
N THR A 5 19.75 56.57 33.73
CA THR A 5 20.73 55.84 32.91
C THR A 5 20.28 54.41 32.70
N THR A 6 20.61 53.78 31.58
CA THR A 6 20.42 52.34 31.35
C THR A 6 21.54 51.48 31.93
N GLU A 7 22.66 52.10 32.30
CA GLU A 7 23.85 51.42 32.80
C GLU A 7 23.65 50.92 34.25
N SER A 8 24.12 49.70 34.50
CA SER A 8 24.22 49.12 35.85
C SER A 8 25.56 48.41 36.09
N VAL A 9 26.46 48.46 35.09
CA VAL A 9 27.78 47.85 35.09
C VAL A 9 28.74 48.81 34.37
N VAL A 10 29.98 48.89 34.82
CA VAL A 10 31.08 49.60 34.13
C VAL A 10 32.32 48.75 34.19
N GLU A 11 33.12 48.76 33.12
CA GLU A 11 34.37 48.03 33.04
C GLU A 11 35.54 49.00 32.83
N TYR A 12 36.63 48.75 33.56
CA TYR A 12 37.89 49.45 33.43
C TYR A 12 38.97 48.47 32.98
N ILE A 13 39.67 48.81 31.91
CA ILE A 13 40.81 48.04 31.39
C ILE A 13 42.17 48.67 31.76
N SER A 14 42.13 49.84 32.39
CA SER A 14 43.28 50.59 32.91
C SER A 14 42.78 51.72 33.83
N GLY A 15 43.69 52.30 34.65
CA GLY A 15 43.41 53.46 35.51
C GLY A 15 43.46 53.17 37.02
N GLY A 16 42.97 54.11 37.83
CA GLY A 16 42.94 54.02 39.30
C GLY A 16 43.86 55.03 40.01
N PRO A 17 43.82 55.11 41.35
CA PRO A 17 43.08 54.24 42.26
C PRO A 17 41.59 54.57 42.38
N ALA A 18 41.11 55.68 41.83
CA ALA A 18 39.70 56.06 41.82
C ALA A 18 39.02 55.69 40.49
N PHE A 19 37.95 54.90 40.56
CA PHE A 19 37.16 54.39 39.45
C PHE A 19 35.73 54.91 39.56
N PRO A 20 35.31 55.85 38.69
CA PRO A 20 33.95 56.37 38.69
C PRO A 20 32.88 55.29 38.52
N ILE A 21 31.75 55.45 39.20
CA ILE A 21 30.56 54.61 39.01
C ILE A 21 29.50 55.52 38.37
N PRO A 22 29.26 55.42 37.04
CA PRO A 22 28.43 56.38 36.30
C PRO A 22 26.92 56.16 36.49
N TYR A 23 26.53 55.33 37.46
CA TYR A 23 25.15 54.96 37.73
C TYR A 23 24.87 54.96 39.24
N ARG A 24 23.66 55.39 39.62
CA ARG A 24 23.22 55.51 41.02
C ARG A 24 23.23 54.16 41.73
N PHE A 25 23.56 54.09 43.02
CA PHE A 25 23.36 52.91 43.86
C PHE A 25 22.86 53.37 45.23
N LEU A 26 22.03 52.58 45.91
CA LEU A 26 21.32 53.06 47.10
C LEU A 26 22.17 52.95 48.37
N GLN A 27 22.98 51.90 48.47
CA GLN A 27 23.87 51.61 49.59
C GLN A 27 25.14 50.95 49.06
N ASP A 28 26.27 51.09 49.76
CA ASP A 28 27.57 50.56 49.33
C ASP A 28 27.55 49.03 49.11
N SER A 29 26.73 48.30 49.87
CA SER A 29 26.55 46.85 49.71
C SER A 29 25.85 46.45 48.41
N ASP A 30 25.26 47.39 47.67
CA ASP A 30 24.66 47.13 46.36
C ASP A 30 25.70 47.13 45.23
N ILE A 31 26.99 47.31 45.52
CA ILE A 31 28.06 47.32 44.53
C ILE A 31 29.00 46.13 44.74
N GLN A 32 29.23 45.40 43.65
CA GLN A 32 30.22 44.33 43.58
C GLN A 32 31.28 44.68 42.54
N ALA A 33 32.55 44.45 42.87
CA ALA A 33 33.67 44.60 41.95
C ALA A 33 34.33 43.24 41.70
N VAL A 34 34.53 42.90 40.43
CA VAL A 34 35.22 41.69 39.98
C VAL A 34 36.45 42.10 39.19
N LEU A 35 37.62 41.64 39.61
CA LEU A 35 38.89 41.86 38.96
C LEU A 35 39.30 40.59 38.22
N VAL A 36 39.68 40.72 36.95
CA VAL A 36 40.18 39.63 36.12
C VAL A 36 41.64 39.94 35.77
N ASP A 37 42.55 39.01 36.05
CA ASP A 37 43.96 39.15 35.70
C ASP A 37 44.25 38.86 34.21
N GLN A 38 45.47 39.12 33.75
CA GLN A 38 45.90 38.85 32.36
C GLN A 38 45.79 37.39 31.89
N VAL A 39 45.65 36.42 32.81
CA VAL A 39 45.53 34.99 32.48
C VAL A 39 44.06 34.54 32.51
N GLY A 40 43.14 35.45 32.87
CA GLY A 40 41.70 35.22 32.90
C GLY A 40 41.16 34.70 34.23
N ASN A 41 41.95 34.76 35.32
CA ASN A 41 41.45 34.40 36.65
C ASN A 41 40.59 35.54 37.20
N ALA A 42 39.36 35.23 37.61
CA ALA A 42 38.42 36.20 38.17
C ALA A 42 38.38 36.14 39.70
N GLU A 43 38.54 37.30 40.35
CA GLU A 43 38.46 37.52 41.80
C GLU A 43 37.33 38.51 42.10
N THR A 44 36.39 38.17 43.00
CA THR A 44 35.44 39.15 43.54
C THR A 44 36.11 39.90 44.69
N LEU A 45 36.27 41.21 44.55
CA LEU A 45 36.90 42.03 45.57
C LEU A 45 35.99 42.21 46.79
N VAL A 46 36.59 42.39 47.96
CA VAL A 46 35.90 42.55 49.24
C VAL A 46 35.83 44.03 49.64
N LEU A 47 34.60 44.53 49.85
CA LEU A 47 34.33 45.90 50.32
C LEU A 47 34.90 46.12 51.73
N GLY A 48 35.59 47.25 51.93
CA GLY A 48 36.19 47.64 53.20
C GLY A 48 37.62 47.13 53.40
N THR A 49 38.07 46.14 52.62
CA THR A 49 39.46 45.65 52.65
C THR A 49 40.20 45.93 51.35
N GLN A 50 39.63 45.55 50.20
CA GLN A 50 40.28 45.68 48.88
C GLN A 50 39.79 46.91 48.11
N TYR A 51 38.62 47.44 48.44
CA TYR A 51 38.13 48.71 47.90
C TYR A 51 37.22 49.43 48.89
N THR A 52 37.07 50.73 48.71
CA THR A 52 36.10 51.58 49.41
C THR A 52 35.16 52.26 48.43
N LEU A 53 33.96 52.63 48.87
CA LEU A 53 32.96 53.31 48.05
C LEU A 53 32.62 54.68 48.62
N ALA A 54 32.24 55.59 47.73
CA ALA A 54 31.65 56.88 48.08
C ALA A 54 30.52 57.21 47.09
N GLY A 55 29.52 57.96 47.53
CA GLY A 55 28.42 58.43 46.66
C GLY A 55 27.14 57.59 46.71
N ALA A 56 26.97 56.69 47.69
CA ALA A 56 25.70 56.00 47.91
C ALA A 56 24.51 56.98 48.00
N GLY A 57 23.41 56.64 47.35
CA GLY A 57 22.20 57.47 47.24
C GLY A 57 22.28 58.61 46.23
N THR A 58 23.49 58.98 45.76
CA THR A 58 23.69 60.15 44.89
C THR A 58 23.22 59.89 43.45
N GLN A 59 22.53 60.87 42.87
CA GLN A 59 21.90 60.73 41.56
C GLN A 59 22.90 60.49 40.41
N SER A 60 24.10 61.06 40.50
CA SER A 60 25.17 60.90 39.51
C SER A 60 26.01 59.64 39.69
N GLY A 61 25.65 58.76 40.63
CA GLY A 61 26.48 57.62 41.04
C GLY A 61 27.57 58.00 42.02
N GLY A 62 28.66 57.25 42.02
CA GLY A 62 29.70 57.33 43.04
C GLY A 62 31.08 57.01 42.52
N THR A 63 31.98 56.57 43.40
CA THR A 63 33.35 56.21 43.04
C THR A 63 33.81 55.02 43.87
N LEU A 64 34.42 54.04 43.22
CA LEU A 64 35.15 52.96 43.85
C LEU A 64 36.62 53.32 43.92
N THR A 65 37.23 53.25 45.10
CA THR A 65 38.67 53.48 45.28
C THR A 65 39.37 52.19 45.66
N SER A 66 40.34 51.75 44.84
CA SER A 66 41.14 50.54 45.09
C SER A 66 42.55 50.68 44.53
N ALA A 67 43.56 50.72 45.41
CA ALA A 67 44.96 50.63 45.01
C ALA A 67 45.33 49.22 44.53
N TYR A 68 44.67 48.19 45.06
CA TYR A 68 44.85 46.80 44.66
C TYR A 68 44.45 46.59 43.20
N ALA A 69 43.22 46.99 42.83
CA ALA A 69 42.77 46.88 41.45
C ALA A 69 43.61 47.73 40.49
N ALA A 70 44.01 48.94 40.91
CA ALA A 70 44.89 49.81 40.11
C ALA A 70 46.26 49.17 39.83
N GLY A 71 46.84 48.46 40.81
CA GLY A 71 48.09 47.74 40.64
C GLY A 71 47.99 46.61 39.61
N VAL A 72 46.90 45.85 39.62
CA VAL A 72 46.67 44.75 38.66
C VAL A 72 46.37 45.29 37.25
N LEU A 73 45.53 46.33 37.15
CA LEU A 73 45.20 47.02 35.89
C LEU A 73 46.39 47.75 35.25
N ALA A 74 47.51 47.92 35.96
CA ALA A 74 48.74 48.47 35.37
C ALA A 74 49.38 47.50 34.35
N THR A 75 49.00 46.23 34.37
CA THR A 75 49.47 45.23 33.40
C THR A 75 48.42 45.03 32.30
N PRO A 76 48.79 45.12 31.00
CA PRO A 76 47.84 44.95 29.91
C PRO A 76 47.18 43.57 29.91
N GLY A 77 45.85 43.54 29.73
CA GLY A 77 45.05 42.31 29.67
C GLY A 77 44.20 42.03 30.91
N ALA A 78 44.41 42.77 32.00
CA ALA A 78 43.53 42.73 33.17
C ALA A 78 42.30 43.65 33.00
N THR A 79 41.18 43.31 33.66
CA THR A 79 39.96 44.12 33.68
C THR A 79 39.33 44.20 35.07
N LEU A 80 38.68 45.31 35.38
CA LEU A 80 37.89 45.52 36.59
C LEU A 80 36.45 45.81 36.18
N THR A 81 35.54 44.89 36.47
CA THR A 81 34.11 45.07 36.27
C THR A 81 33.46 45.49 37.59
N ILE A 82 32.81 46.64 37.61
CA ILE A 82 32.03 47.14 38.76
C ILE A 82 30.56 47.04 38.38
N SER A 83 29.75 46.36 39.19
CA SER A 83 28.33 46.08 38.92
C SER A 83 27.45 46.45 40.09
N ARG A 84 26.23 46.90 39.80
CA ARG A 84 25.15 46.98 40.80
C ARG A 84 24.54 45.59 41.01
N VAL A 85 24.57 45.10 42.24
CA VAL A 85 24.04 43.79 42.65
C VAL A 85 23.17 43.99 43.90
N MET A 86 21.86 44.05 43.69
CA MET A 86 20.84 44.26 44.73
C MET A 86 20.05 42.97 44.98
N SER A 87 19.61 42.78 46.24
CA SER A 87 18.65 41.72 46.55
C SER A 87 17.29 41.99 45.90
N PRO A 88 16.68 41.01 45.19
CA PRO A 88 15.42 41.17 44.46
C PRO A 88 14.20 41.09 45.40
N VAL A 89 14.16 42.00 46.38
CA VAL A 89 13.07 42.14 47.36
C VAL A 89 12.53 43.56 47.33
N GLN A 90 11.25 43.71 47.66
CA GLN A 90 10.62 45.00 47.94
C GLN A 90 10.58 45.19 49.47
N PRO A 91 11.51 45.98 50.06
CA PRO A 91 11.57 46.14 51.51
C PRO A 91 10.47 47.07 52.06
N THR A 92 9.87 47.91 51.21
CA THR A 92 8.87 48.89 51.60
C THR A 92 7.46 48.31 51.44
N ASP A 93 6.75 48.18 52.56
CA ASP A 93 5.31 47.88 52.59
C ASP A 93 4.48 49.18 52.55
N LEU A 94 3.60 49.29 51.56
CA LEU A 94 2.75 50.47 51.37
C LEU A 94 1.45 50.30 52.16
N ARG A 95 1.23 51.16 53.16
CA ARG A 95 0.03 51.08 54.01
C ARG A 95 -1.21 51.63 53.29
N ASN A 96 -2.31 50.91 53.41
CA ASN A 96 -3.61 51.37 52.91
C ASN A 96 -4.06 52.65 53.66
N GLN A 97 -4.60 53.63 52.91
CA GLN A 97 -5.08 54.92 53.42
C GLN A 97 -4.02 55.77 54.17
N GLY A 98 -2.73 55.53 53.95
CA GLY A 98 -1.64 56.37 54.46
C GLY A 98 -1.50 57.70 53.69
N ARG A 99 -0.75 58.66 54.26
CA ARG A 99 -0.38 59.90 53.56
C ARG A 99 0.50 59.56 52.35
N PHE A 100 0.24 60.18 51.20
CA PHE A 100 1.07 60.00 50.00
C PHE A 100 2.42 60.69 50.17
N LEU A 101 3.47 59.90 50.43
CA LEU A 101 4.85 60.37 50.48
C LEU A 101 5.50 60.05 49.14
N ALA A 102 5.65 61.07 48.28
CA ALA A 102 6.22 60.91 46.94
C ALA A 102 7.60 60.23 46.97
N GLU A 103 8.48 60.63 47.90
CA GLU A 103 9.83 60.06 48.04
C GLU A 103 9.83 58.55 48.38
N THR A 104 8.83 58.08 49.14
CA THR A 104 8.69 56.64 49.44
C THR A 104 8.31 55.86 48.19
N HIS A 105 7.43 56.41 47.35
CA HIS A 105 7.02 55.77 46.10
C HIS A 105 8.16 55.80 45.07
N GLU A 106 8.83 56.93 44.92
CA GLU A 106 10.00 57.09 44.05
C GLU A 106 11.12 56.12 44.44
N SER A 107 11.42 55.96 45.74
CA SER A 107 12.44 55.00 46.20
C SER A 107 12.08 53.54 45.85
N VAL A 108 10.78 53.19 45.88
CA VAL A 108 10.30 51.87 45.46
C VAL A 108 10.45 51.69 43.95
N PHE A 109 10.04 52.68 43.15
CA PHE A 109 10.12 52.64 41.68
C PHE A 109 11.56 52.68 41.18
N ASP A 110 12.44 53.47 41.80
CA ASP A 110 13.87 53.51 41.51
C ASP A 110 14.49 52.14 41.79
N ARG A 111 14.22 51.53 42.95
CA ARG A 111 14.73 50.18 43.29
C ARG A 111 14.26 49.14 42.27
N LEU A 112 12.99 49.15 41.89
CA LEU A 112 12.45 48.24 40.87
C LEU A 112 13.12 48.45 39.51
N THR A 113 13.31 49.70 39.10
CA THR A 113 14.00 50.04 37.85
C THR A 113 15.45 49.56 37.86
N MET A 114 16.15 49.70 38.99
CA MET A 114 17.52 49.20 39.16
C MET A 114 17.59 47.66 39.09
N LEU A 115 16.62 46.95 39.68
CA LEU A 115 16.52 45.48 39.60
C LEU A 115 16.24 45.03 38.15
N ILE A 116 15.45 45.79 37.38
CA ILE A 116 15.23 45.54 35.94
C ILE A 116 16.54 45.72 35.17
N GLN A 117 17.29 46.80 35.40
CA GLN A 117 18.58 47.03 34.75
C GLN A 117 19.59 45.91 35.03
N GLN A 118 19.69 45.48 36.29
CA GLN A 118 20.52 44.35 36.68
C GLN A 118 20.08 43.06 35.96
N SER A 119 18.78 42.81 35.86
CA SER A 119 18.25 41.65 35.15
C SER A 119 18.57 41.67 33.66
N LEU A 120 18.48 42.85 33.01
CA LEU A 120 18.86 43.03 31.61
C LEU A 120 20.36 42.83 31.39
N ALA A 121 21.21 43.32 32.30
CA ALA A 121 22.66 43.11 32.25
C ALA A 121 23.05 41.63 32.41
N LEU A 122 22.34 40.88 33.26
CA LEU A 122 22.51 39.43 33.39
C LEU A 122 22.02 38.69 32.13
N ALA A 123 20.87 39.06 31.59
CA ALA A 123 20.33 38.47 30.36
C ALA A 123 21.26 38.67 29.15
N GLY A 124 21.96 39.81 29.07
CA GLY A 124 22.97 40.09 28.03
C GLY A 124 24.19 39.17 28.07
N ARG A 125 24.39 38.38 29.15
CA ARG A 125 25.49 37.42 29.31
C ARG A 125 25.07 35.97 29.03
N ALA A 126 23.77 35.71 28.85
CA ALA A 126 23.24 34.39 28.55
C ALA A 126 23.37 34.05 27.04
N LEU A 127 23.27 32.76 26.70
CA LEU A 127 23.01 32.35 25.31
C LEU A 127 21.61 32.85 24.93
N THR A 128 21.54 33.74 23.94
CA THR A 128 20.27 34.31 23.48
C THR A 128 19.93 33.77 22.10
N ARG A 129 18.63 33.63 21.83
CA ARG A 129 18.12 33.30 20.49
C ARG A 129 17.71 34.60 19.80
N PRO A 130 18.43 35.06 18.76
CA PRO A 130 18.11 36.32 18.09
C PRO A 130 16.72 36.28 17.43
N TRP A 131 16.09 37.45 17.30
CA TRP A 131 14.79 37.58 16.65
C TRP A 131 14.81 37.04 15.22
N GLY A 132 13.82 36.21 14.89
CA GLY A 132 13.72 35.56 13.58
C GLY A 132 14.74 34.45 13.33
N LYS A 133 15.53 34.03 14.34
CA LYS A 133 16.48 32.92 14.23
C LYS A 133 16.01 31.71 15.04
N ASN A 134 16.36 30.52 14.56
CA ASN A 134 16.12 29.23 15.21
C ASN A 134 17.40 28.65 15.85
N TYR A 135 18.36 29.50 16.22
CA TYR A 135 19.59 29.11 16.91
C TYR A 135 19.90 30.05 18.07
N TYR A 136 20.67 29.56 19.05
CA TYR A 136 21.28 30.40 20.09
C TYR A 136 22.62 30.94 19.59
N ASP A 137 22.85 32.24 19.74
CA ASP A 137 24.08 32.91 19.33
C ASP A 137 25.03 33.09 20.53
N ALA A 138 26.20 32.47 20.45
CA ALA A 138 27.27 32.61 21.44
C ALA A 138 28.16 33.85 21.19
N GLN A 139 27.91 34.60 20.11
CA GLN A 139 28.66 35.80 19.71
C GLN A 139 30.18 35.55 19.60
N GLY A 140 30.55 34.38 19.09
CA GLY A 140 31.96 33.94 18.96
C GLY A 140 32.63 33.53 20.27
N ARG A 141 31.91 33.50 21.41
CA ARG A 141 32.45 33.06 22.71
C ARG A 141 32.43 31.53 22.83
N GLN A 142 33.37 31.01 23.63
CA GLN A 142 33.45 29.57 23.91
C GLN A 142 32.29 29.11 24.81
N ILE A 143 31.72 27.94 24.51
CA ILE A 143 30.79 27.22 25.37
C ILE A 143 31.58 26.10 26.07
N LYS A 144 31.79 26.21 27.40
CA LYS A 144 32.53 25.23 28.21
C LYS A 144 31.58 24.38 29.05
N ASN A 145 32.05 23.20 29.49
CA ASN A 145 31.32 22.24 30.33
C ASN A 145 30.04 21.66 29.71
N LEU A 146 30.04 21.45 28.39
CA LEU A 146 28.96 20.78 27.67
C LEU A 146 29.00 19.26 27.92
N GLY A 147 27.87 18.67 28.30
CA GLY A 147 27.74 17.22 28.48
C GLY A 147 27.95 16.43 27.18
N THR A 148 28.10 15.11 27.28
CA THR A 148 28.09 14.24 26.10
C THR A 148 26.67 14.17 25.51
N PRO A 149 26.52 14.19 24.17
CA PRO A 149 25.21 14.09 23.53
C PRO A 149 24.57 12.72 23.83
N THR A 150 23.25 12.70 24.02
CA THR A 150 22.45 11.47 24.25
C THR A 150 21.38 11.26 23.18
N ALA A 151 20.94 12.33 22.52
CA ALA A 151 20.00 12.33 21.41
C ALA A 151 20.64 12.89 20.12
N PRO A 152 20.09 12.57 18.94
CA PRO A 152 20.68 12.97 17.64
C PRO A 152 20.82 14.47 17.40
N ASN A 153 20.05 15.30 18.11
CA ASN A 153 20.02 16.76 17.95
C ASN A 153 20.76 17.52 19.06
N ASP A 154 21.45 16.81 19.96
CA ASP A 154 22.21 17.42 21.04
C ASP A 154 23.49 18.09 20.51
N ALA A 155 23.90 19.19 21.13
CA ALA A 155 25.21 19.77 20.87
C ALA A 155 26.32 18.83 21.36
N THR A 156 27.40 18.70 20.60
CA THR A 156 28.50 17.77 20.90
C THR A 156 29.70 18.51 21.50
N ASN A 157 30.31 17.94 22.55
CA ASN A 157 31.59 18.43 23.05
C ASN A 157 32.74 17.91 22.18
N LYS A 158 33.89 18.58 22.22
CA LYS A 158 35.07 18.21 21.42
C LYS A 158 35.51 16.76 21.69
N GLY A 159 35.46 16.30 22.94
CA GLY A 159 35.87 14.94 23.31
C GLY A 159 35.03 13.85 22.64
N TYR A 160 33.72 14.06 22.48
CA TYR A 160 32.84 13.14 21.74
C TYR A 160 33.20 13.09 20.25
N VAL A 161 33.45 14.26 19.63
CA VAL A 161 33.86 14.34 18.22
C VAL A 161 35.22 13.68 18.01
N ASP A 162 36.20 13.98 18.87
CA ASP A 162 37.54 13.38 18.81
C ASP A 162 37.48 11.85 18.97
N ALA A 163 36.61 11.33 19.84
CA ALA A 163 36.42 9.89 20.00
C ALA A 163 35.85 9.23 18.73
N ALA A 164 34.85 9.86 18.10
CA ALA A 164 34.29 9.38 16.83
C ALA A 164 35.33 9.45 15.69
N ASP A 165 36.11 10.53 15.63
CA ASP A 165 37.22 10.68 14.67
C ASP A 165 38.30 9.63 14.90
N ASN A 166 38.66 9.34 16.16
CA ASN A 166 39.61 8.28 16.49
C ASN A 166 39.07 6.89 16.09
N GLU A 167 37.78 6.63 16.24
CA GLU A 167 37.15 5.39 15.79
C GLU A 167 37.16 5.28 14.25
N ILE A 168 36.85 6.38 13.55
CA ILE A 168 36.94 6.45 12.09
C ILE A 168 38.38 6.22 11.63
N ASN A 169 39.36 6.89 12.23
CA ASN A 169 40.78 6.70 11.93
C ASN A 169 41.20 5.26 12.23
N SER A 170 40.76 4.66 13.33
CA SER A 170 41.01 3.24 13.61
C SER A 170 40.36 2.31 12.58
N ARG A 171 39.21 2.65 12.01
CA ARG A 171 38.56 1.91 10.93
C ARG A 171 39.27 2.11 9.59
N ILE A 172 39.75 3.32 9.29
CA ILE A 172 40.59 3.63 8.13
C ILE A 172 41.91 2.86 8.24
N ASP A 173 42.53 2.87 9.42
CA ASP A 173 43.73 2.12 9.71
C ASP A 173 43.47 0.62 9.69
N SER A 174 42.31 0.12 10.12
CA SER A 174 41.92 -1.30 9.99
C SER A 174 41.56 -1.70 8.56
N LEU A 175 41.04 -0.79 7.74
CA LEU A 175 40.86 -0.99 6.30
C LEU A 175 42.22 -0.99 5.59
N SER A 176 43.15 -0.15 6.04
CA SER A 176 44.54 -0.07 5.59
C SER A 176 45.39 -1.24 6.12
N ALA A 177 45.04 -1.81 7.27
CA ALA A 177 45.68 -2.96 7.93
C ALA A 177 44.96 -4.29 7.65
N GLY A 178 43.78 -4.26 7.03
CA GLY A 178 43.23 -5.35 6.22
C GLY A 178 43.86 -5.40 4.82
N LEU A 179 44.76 -4.45 4.52
CA LEU A 179 45.59 -4.36 3.32
C LEU A 179 47.11 -4.56 3.61
N PRO A 180 47.51 -5.55 4.42
CA PRO A 180 48.77 -6.25 4.16
C PRO A 180 48.59 -7.77 4.36
N GLY A 181 48.47 -8.51 3.26
CA GLY A 181 48.52 -9.97 3.26
C GLY A 181 47.72 -10.64 2.15
N THR A 182 48.31 -10.71 0.95
CA THR A 182 48.09 -11.76 -0.07
C THR A 182 46.75 -11.90 -0.80
N ASN A 183 46.09 -10.87 -1.36
CA ASN A 183 45.06 -11.10 -2.41
C ASN A 183 44.50 -9.90 -3.21
N HIS A 184 45.22 -8.79 -3.36
CA HIS A 184 44.71 -7.68 -4.19
C HIS A 184 45.52 -7.56 -5.48
N ALA A 185 44.83 -7.77 -6.60
CA ALA A 185 45.37 -7.82 -7.95
C ALA A 185 45.29 -6.43 -8.60
N PHE A 186 46.44 -5.84 -8.98
CA PHE A 186 46.51 -4.52 -9.60
C PHE A 186 47.11 -4.60 -11.00
N PRO A 187 46.44 -4.10 -12.05
CA PRO A 187 46.99 -4.09 -13.40
C PRO A 187 48.14 -3.08 -13.50
N TRP A 188 49.25 -3.52 -14.08
CA TRP A 188 50.44 -2.75 -14.35
C TRP A 188 50.88 -3.00 -15.78
N SER A 189 51.25 -1.94 -16.51
CA SER A 189 51.81 -2.09 -17.85
C SER A 189 52.99 -1.17 -18.09
N THR A 190 53.85 -1.58 -19.01
CA THR A 190 54.96 -0.76 -19.50
C THR A 190 55.37 -1.25 -20.88
N THR A 191 56.08 -0.42 -21.63
CA THR A 191 56.85 -0.87 -22.80
C THR A 191 58.33 -0.83 -22.42
N THR A 192 59.05 -1.92 -22.68
CA THR A 192 60.50 -1.96 -22.43
C THR A 192 61.23 -0.98 -23.34
N THR A 193 62.19 -0.22 -22.82
CA THR A 193 62.97 0.75 -23.61
C THR A 193 64.34 0.22 -24.02
N GLN A 194 64.76 -0.89 -23.42
CA GLN A 194 66.00 -1.61 -23.67
C GLN A 194 65.76 -3.10 -23.45
N SER A 195 66.66 -3.96 -23.95
CA SER A 195 66.56 -5.38 -23.63
C SER A 195 66.74 -5.60 -22.13
N THR A 196 65.85 -6.38 -21.52
CA THR A 196 65.86 -6.62 -20.06
C THR A 196 65.39 -8.03 -19.72
N LYS A 197 65.88 -8.55 -18.58
CA LYS A 197 65.42 -9.78 -17.96
C LYS A 197 64.62 -9.52 -16.67
N THR A 198 64.54 -8.25 -16.25
CA THR A 198 63.90 -7.83 -15.01
C THR A 198 62.96 -6.66 -15.26
N LEU A 199 61.78 -6.72 -14.66
CA LEU A 199 60.76 -5.67 -14.70
C LEU A 199 60.51 -5.19 -13.27
N THR A 200 60.51 -3.86 -13.07
CA THR A 200 60.41 -3.23 -11.74
C THR A 200 59.19 -2.29 -11.68
N PRO A 201 58.04 -2.77 -11.21
CA PRO A 201 56.81 -1.96 -11.14
C PRO A 201 56.80 -0.84 -10.11
N GLY A 202 57.70 -0.87 -9.11
CA GLY A 202 57.76 0.14 -8.04
C GLY A 202 56.72 -0.04 -6.93
N PHE A 203 55.99 -1.17 -6.92
CA PHE A 203 55.02 -1.55 -5.90
C PHE A 203 55.54 -2.73 -5.07
N THR A 204 55.03 -2.93 -3.85
CA THR A 204 55.29 -4.15 -3.07
C THR A 204 54.33 -5.26 -3.50
N PHE A 205 54.85 -6.40 -3.97
CA PHE A 205 54.04 -7.54 -4.40
C PHE A 205 54.83 -8.85 -4.29
N ALA A 206 54.13 -9.94 -4.00
CA ALA A 206 54.71 -11.28 -3.86
C ALA A 206 54.37 -12.24 -5.01
N SER A 207 53.41 -11.88 -5.86
CA SER A 207 52.91 -12.68 -6.98
C SER A 207 52.49 -11.78 -8.15
N ALA A 208 52.42 -12.33 -9.36
CA ALA A 208 51.91 -11.62 -10.53
C ALA A 208 51.48 -12.58 -11.64
N THR A 209 50.49 -12.21 -12.44
CA THR A 209 50.33 -12.72 -13.82
C THR A 209 51.09 -11.83 -14.78
N LEU A 210 51.61 -12.37 -15.89
CA LEU A 210 52.41 -11.62 -16.85
C LEU A 210 51.96 -11.94 -18.28
N TYR A 211 51.87 -10.90 -19.11
CA TYR A 211 51.60 -10.95 -20.53
C TYR A 211 52.68 -10.14 -21.26
N LEU A 212 53.25 -10.72 -22.30
CA LEU A 212 54.24 -10.07 -23.16
C LEU A 212 53.67 -9.99 -24.57
N ASN A 213 53.53 -8.79 -25.12
CA ASN A 213 52.84 -8.52 -26.38
C ASN A 213 51.46 -9.20 -26.46
N GLY A 214 50.73 -9.19 -25.34
CA GLY A 214 49.41 -9.84 -25.20
C GLY A 214 49.44 -11.36 -24.96
N ILE A 215 50.61 -12.02 -24.96
CA ILE A 215 50.74 -13.46 -24.74
C ILE A 215 50.98 -13.75 -23.25
N ALA A 216 50.08 -14.52 -22.63
CA ALA A 216 50.19 -14.95 -21.24
C ALA A 216 51.46 -15.80 -21.00
N GLN A 217 52.16 -15.53 -19.92
CA GLN A 217 53.40 -16.19 -19.51
C GLN A 217 53.13 -17.12 -18.32
N THR A 218 53.93 -18.16 -18.19
CA THR A 218 53.74 -19.17 -17.13
C THR A 218 54.61 -18.86 -15.90
N TYR A 219 53.98 -18.60 -14.75
CA TYR A 219 54.68 -18.37 -13.47
C TYR A 219 55.43 -19.65 -13.04
N GLY A 220 56.68 -19.52 -12.60
CA GLY A 220 57.58 -20.63 -12.26
C GLY A 220 58.26 -21.31 -13.46
N LYS A 221 57.95 -20.91 -14.70
CA LYS A 221 58.60 -21.41 -15.94
C LYS A 221 59.15 -20.27 -16.78
N SER A 222 58.27 -19.39 -17.27
CA SER A 222 58.60 -18.24 -18.13
C SER A 222 59.06 -17.02 -17.31
N PHE A 223 58.60 -16.90 -16.06
CA PHE A 223 59.00 -15.85 -15.13
C PHE A 223 58.79 -16.26 -13.68
N ALA A 224 59.42 -15.55 -12.75
CA ALA A 224 59.22 -15.64 -11.31
C ALA A 224 59.08 -14.25 -10.69
N VAL A 225 58.55 -14.16 -9.46
CA VAL A 225 58.53 -12.91 -8.69
C VAL A 225 59.54 -13.03 -7.55
N SER A 226 60.45 -12.07 -7.45
CA SER A 226 61.47 -12.01 -6.39
C SER A 226 61.78 -10.57 -6.04
N GLY A 227 61.80 -10.24 -4.75
CA GLY A 227 62.18 -8.91 -4.27
C GLY A 227 61.39 -7.74 -4.88
N ASN A 228 60.06 -7.89 -5.03
CA ASN A 228 59.18 -6.91 -5.69
C ASN A 228 59.52 -6.64 -7.17
N GLN A 229 60.11 -7.63 -7.86
CA GLN A 229 60.41 -7.59 -9.28
C GLN A 229 59.86 -8.83 -9.99
N ILE A 230 59.52 -8.68 -11.26
CA ILE A 230 59.25 -9.80 -12.16
C ILE A 230 60.57 -10.15 -12.87
N VAL A 231 61.05 -11.37 -12.66
CA VAL A 231 62.29 -11.92 -13.22
C VAL A 231 61.93 -12.91 -14.31
N LEU A 232 62.30 -12.61 -15.55
CA LEU A 232 62.00 -13.43 -16.72
C LEU A 232 63.01 -14.57 -16.87
N ALA A 233 62.62 -15.69 -17.46
CA ALA A 233 63.52 -16.81 -17.74
C ALA A 233 64.58 -16.44 -18.81
N GLU A 234 64.21 -15.58 -19.77
CA GLU A 234 65.04 -15.09 -20.87
C GLU A 234 64.88 -13.57 -21.03
N ALA A 235 65.85 -12.93 -21.67
CA ALA A 235 65.81 -11.48 -21.91
C ALA A 235 64.81 -11.15 -23.04
N ILE A 236 63.96 -10.15 -22.83
CA ILE A 236 63.07 -9.60 -23.85
C ILE A 236 63.71 -8.36 -24.49
N PRO A 237 63.49 -8.09 -25.79
CA PRO A 237 64.05 -6.91 -26.48
C PRO A 237 63.30 -5.62 -26.15
N ALA A 238 63.93 -4.47 -26.44
CA ALA A 238 63.28 -3.16 -26.37
C ALA A 238 62.03 -3.12 -27.28
N GLY A 239 61.02 -2.37 -26.86
CA GLY A 239 59.73 -2.26 -27.55
C GLY A 239 58.72 -3.34 -27.17
N THR A 240 59.08 -4.30 -26.31
CA THR A 240 58.12 -5.32 -25.82
C THR A 240 57.08 -4.66 -24.92
N GLU A 241 55.80 -4.84 -25.25
CA GLU A 241 54.67 -4.45 -24.41
C GLU A 241 54.51 -5.47 -23.28
N VAL A 242 54.48 -4.97 -22.06
CA VAL A 242 54.36 -5.75 -20.85
C VAL A 242 53.06 -5.34 -20.18
N TYR A 243 52.23 -6.33 -19.87
CA TYR A 243 51.07 -6.18 -19.01
C TYR A 243 51.15 -7.23 -17.93
N ALA A 244 51.01 -6.84 -16.67
CA ALA A 244 51.04 -7.75 -15.53
C ALA A 244 49.93 -7.38 -14.56
N ILE A 245 49.40 -8.36 -13.83
CA ILE A 245 48.51 -8.08 -12.71
C ILE A 245 49.26 -8.46 -11.43
N LEU A 246 49.76 -7.45 -10.73
CA LEU A 246 50.61 -7.59 -9.55
C LEU A 246 49.76 -7.91 -8.31
N GLY A 247 50.26 -8.75 -7.41
CA GLY A 247 49.52 -9.16 -6.21
C GLY A 247 48.35 -10.11 -6.48
N GLN A 248 48.07 -10.44 -7.75
CA GLN A 248 47.21 -11.56 -8.10
C GLN A 248 47.92 -12.84 -7.66
N ASN A 249 47.36 -13.55 -6.70
CA ASN A 249 47.85 -14.87 -6.32
C ASN A 249 47.73 -15.78 -7.53
N VAL A 250 48.84 -15.95 -8.24
CA VAL A 250 49.06 -17.16 -9.00
C VAL A 250 49.51 -18.17 -7.96
N VAL A 251 48.53 -18.83 -7.34
CA VAL A 251 48.80 -20.16 -6.77
C VAL A 251 49.49 -20.91 -7.92
N PRO A 252 50.56 -21.69 -7.73
CA PRO A 252 50.70 -22.84 -8.62
C PRO A 252 49.32 -23.47 -8.57
N SER A 253 48.57 -23.43 -9.68
CA SER A 253 47.27 -24.09 -9.75
C SER A 253 47.48 -25.46 -9.08
N PRO A 254 46.56 -25.99 -8.25
CA PRO A 254 46.53 -27.45 -8.13
C PRO A 254 46.60 -27.90 -9.58
N GLY A 255 47.69 -28.54 -9.96
CA GLY A 255 48.03 -28.70 -11.36
C GLY A 255 46.83 -29.39 -11.96
N TYR A 256 46.07 -28.68 -12.80
CA TYR A 256 45.18 -29.40 -13.68
C TYR A 256 46.17 -30.02 -14.65
N ASP A 257 46.43 -31.31 -14.45
CA ASP A 257 47.52 -32.00 -15.14
C ASP A 257 47.27 -32.04 -16.65
N ASP A 258 46.04 -31.69 -17.09
CA ASP A 258 45.65 -31.59 -18.47
C ASP A 258 44.52 -30.55 -18.71
N ALA A 259 44.36 -30.15 -19.97
CA ALA A 259 43.26 -29.29 -20.43
C ALA A 259 42.63 -29.87 -21.69
N LEU A 260 41.31 -30.05 -21.65
CA LEU A 260 40.53 -30.60 -22.74
C LEU A 260 39.58 -29.54 -23.29
N LYS A 261 39.13 -29.74 -24.52
CA LYS A 261 38.19 -28.81 -25.15
C LYS A 261 36.80 -29.02 -24.61
N ASN A 262 36.36 -30.25 -24.38
CA ASN A 262 34.96 -30.56 -24.14
C ASN A 262 34.73 -31.89 -23.41
N TYR A 263 33.46 -32.23 -23.20
CA TYR A 263 33.08 -33.46 -22.49
C TYR A 263 33.36 -34.73 -23.28
N ASP A 264 33.38 -34.70 -24.62
CA ASP A 264 33.71 -35.89 -25.42
C ASP A 264 35.18 -36.28 -25.26
N GLU A 265 36.06 -35.27 -25.21
CA GLU A 265 37.47 -35.48 -24.91
C GLU A 265 37.65 -35.98 -23.47
N LEU A 266 36.90 -35.44 -22.50
CA LEU A 266 36.92 -35.90 -21.11
C LEU A 266 36.38 -37.34 -20.96
N TYR A 267 35.37 -37.71 -21.75
CA TYR A 267 34.84 -39.07 -21.79
C TYR A 267 35.87 -40.07 -22.31
N LEU A 268 36.64 -39.68 -23.33
CA LEU A 268 37.70 -40.52 -23.91
C LEU A 268 39.01 -40.47 -23.11
N TYR A 269 39.12 -39.61 -22.10
CA TYR A 269 40.34 -39.42 -21.34
C TYR A 269 40.73 -40.69 -20.57
N GLN A 270 41.95 -41.18 -20.82
CA GLN A 270 42.54 -42.36 -20.18
C GLN A 270 43.80 -42.01 -19.36
N GLY A 271 44.13 -40.72 -19.24
CA GLY A 271 45.31 -40.27 -18.51
C GLY A 271 45.14 -40.38 -17.00
N SER A 272 46.17 -39.94 -16.28
CA SER A 272 46.26 -40.07 -14.81
C SER A 272 46.04 -38.76 -14.06
N ALA A 273 45.63 -37.69 -14.74
CA ALA A 273 45.36 -36.39 -14.12
C ALA A 273 44.42 -36.51 -12.92
N ASP A 274 44.68 -35.71 -11.89
CA ASP A 274 43.77 -35.58 -10.73
C ASP A 274 42.77 -34.43 -10.92
N GLY A 275 43.09 -33.47 -11.80
CA GLY A 275 42.19 -32.39 -12.22
C GLY A 275 42.32 -32.04 -13.69
N ILE A 276 41.19 -31.70 -14.35
CA ILE A 276 41.14 -31.30 -15.76
C ILE A 276 40.40 -29.98 -15.91
N LEU A 277 40.92 -29.09 -16.78
CA LEU A 277 40.20 -27.89 -17.23
C LEU A 277 39.50 -28.15 -18.57
N ILE A 278 38.19 -27.89 -18.64
CA ILE A 278 37.45 -27.78 -19.89
C ILE A 278 37.48 -26.34 -20.38
N THR A 279 37.87 -26.13 -21.65
CA THR A 279 38.17 -24.80 -22.20
C THR A 279 37.12 -24.24 -23.15
N SER A 280 36.17 -25.05 -23.66
CA SER A 280 35.17 -24.54 -24.62
C SER A 280 34.23 -23.50 -23.99
N PRO A 281 33.90 -22.40 -24.71
CA PRO A 281 32.90 -21.44 -24.26
C PRO A 281 31.55 -22.10 -23.95
N GLY A 282 30.86 -21.63 -22.90
CA GLY A 282 29.58 -22.17 -22.44
C GLY A 282 29.69 -23.38 -21.50
N ILE A 283 30.76 -24.18 -21.64
CA ILE A 283 31.06 -25.32 -20.75
C ILE A 283 32.41 -25.18 -20.06
N TYR A 284 33.02 -23.99 -20.07
CA TYR A 284 34.27 -23.73 -19.38
C TYR A 284 34.15 -24.10 -17.91
N GLY A 285 35.11 -24.84 -17.37
CA GLY A 285 35.13 -25.19 -15.95
C GLY A 285 36.09 -26.31 -15.61
N HIS A 286 36.32 -26.45 -14.31
CA HIS A 286 37.29 -27.38 -13.73
C HIS A 286 36.58 -28.64 -13.27
N TYR A 287 37.26 -29.78 -13.40
CA TYR A 287 36.77 -31.08 -12.97
C TYR A 287 37.81 -31.78 -12.11
N THR A 288 37.36 -32.33 -10.98
CA THR A 288 38.14 -33.17 -10.09
C THR A 288 37.85 -34.64 -10.36
N ARG A 289 38.90 -35.46 -10.35
CA ARG A 289 38.79 -36.91 -10.48
C ARG A 289 38.32 -37.53 -9.16
N LEU A 290 37.19 -38.23 -9.19
CA LEU A 290 36.66 -38.97 -8.03
C LEU A 290 37.00 -40.48 -8.06
N GLY A 291 37.56 -40.97 -9.18
CA GLY A 291 37.89 -42.38 -9.37
C GLY A 291 36.72 -43.20 -9.92
N VAL A 292 36.81 -44.53 -9.89
CA VAL A 292 35.74 -45.43 -10.37
C VAL A 292 34.73 -45.66 -9.25
N LEU A 293 33.61 -44.94 -9.30
CA LEU A 293 32.56 -44.99 -8.28
C LEU A 293 31.25 -45.57 -8.85
N PRO A 294 30.64 -46.57 -8.20
CA PRO A 294 29.36 -47.12 -8.63
C PRO A 294 28.22 -46.12 -8.42
N GLY A 295 27.24 -46.10 -9.34
CA GLY A 295 26.03 -45.27 -9.23
C GLY A 295 26.11 -43.90 -9.93
N TYR A 296 27.30 -43.52 -10.44
CA TYR A 296 27.46 -42.33 -11.27
C TYR A 296 27.27 -42.67 -12.75
N THR A 297 26.63 -41.76 -13.47
CA THR A 297 26.46 -41.82 -14.93
C THR A 297 26.74 -40.45 -15.52
N ASN A 298 27.07 -40.40 -16.82
CA ASN A 298 27.14 -39.14 -17.55
C ASN A 298 25.80 -38.40 -17.44
N ASP A 299 25.79 -37.25 -16.77
CA ASP A 299 24.59 -36.41 -16.64
C ASP A 299 24.55 -35.27 -17.69
N GLY A 300 25.61 -35.18 -18.51
CA GLY A 300 25.71 -34.23 -19.62
C GLY A 300 26.30 -32.87 -19.22
N GLY A 301 26.82 -32.72 -18.00
CA GLY A 301 27.50 -31.50 -17.61
C GLY A 301 28.21 -31.57 -16.26
N TYR A 302 27.52 -31.88 -15.17
CA TYR A 302 28.06 -31.80 -13.82
C TYR A 302 28.95 -33.02 -13.48
N HIS A 303 28.55 -34.21 -13.91
CA HIS A 303 29.36 -35.43 -13.86
C HIS A 303 29.65 -35.97 -15.26
N VAL A 304 30.92 -36.27 -15.51
CA VAL A 304 31.37 -37.00 -16.69
C VAL A 304 32.04 -38.30 -16.25
N VAL A 305 31.48 -39.43 -16.66
CA VAL A 305 32.04 -40.77 -16.46
C VAL A 305 32.73 -41.20 -17.74
N SER A 306 34.06 -41.29 -17.71
CA SER A 306 34.86 -41.68 -18.87
C SER A 306 34.64 -43.14 -19.28
N ALA A 307 35.09 -43.50 -20.48
CA ALA A 307 34.91 -44.83 -21.07
C ALA A 307 35.50 -45.99 -20.21
N ASN A 308 36.45 -45.67 -19.32
CA ASN A 308 37.04 -46.61 -18.36
C ASN A 308 36.33 -46.61 -16.98
N GLY A 309 35.24 -45.88 -16.83
CA GLY A 309 34.44 -45.81 -15.61
C GLY A 309 34.90 -44.78 -14.57
N VAL A 310 35.92 -43.95 -14.85
CA VAL A 310 36.36 -42.89 -13.93
C VAL A 310 35.34 -41.75 -13.93
N VAL A 311 34.92 -41.33 -12.74
CA VAL A 311 33.99 -40.23 -12.51
C VAL A 311 34.77 -38.93 -12.35
N TRP A 312 34.35 -37.92 -13.08
CA TRP A 312 34.79 -36.54 -13.00
C TRP A 312 33.63 -35.68 -12.52
N GLU A 313 33.83 -34.92 -11.46
CA GLU A 313 32.85 -33.98 -10.92
C GLU A 313 33.32 -32.56 -11.18
N ARG A 314 32.42 -31.70 -11.64
CA ARG A 314 32.72 -30.29 -11.86
C ARG A 314 32.92 -29.58 -10.53
N ASP A 315 34.03 -28.87 -10.39
CA ASP A 315 34.34 -28.05 -9.22
C ASP A 315 33.44 -26.83 -9.19
N PHE A 316 32.37 -26.90 -8.39
CA PHE A 316 31.38 -25.84 -8.31
C PHE A 316 30.64 -25.80 -6.99
N THR A 317 30.44 -24.59 -6.48
CA THR A 317 29.57 -24.29 -5.33
C THR A 317 28.52 -23.28 -5.75
N GLY A 318 27.22 -23.64 -5.69
CA GLY A 318 26.11 -22.76 -6.05
C GLY A 318 24.93 -23.50 -6.65
N ASN A 319 24.06 -22.77 -7.37
CA ASN A 319 22.94 -23.35 -8.11
C ASN A 319 23.41 -23.97 -9.44
N MET A 320 22.79 -25.08 -9.84
CA MET A 320 23.17 -25.78 -11.07
C MET A 320 23.05 -24.85 -12.27
N GLN A 321 24.05 -24.80 -13.16
CA GLN A 321 24.00 -23.91 -14.32
C GLN A 321 23.47 -24.67 -15.54
N ALA A 322 22.36 -24.22 -16.11
CA ALA A 322 21.74 -24.86 -17.27
C ALA A 322 22.65 -24.90 -18.51
N ILE A 323 23.50 -23.90 -18.68
CA ILE A 323 24.38 -23.76 -19.85
C ILE A 323 25.36 -24.94 -20.00
N TRP A 324 25.74 -25.58 -18.89
CA TRP A 324 26.66 -26.73 -18.92
C TRP A 324 26.11 -27.91 -19.68
N PHE A 325 24.79 -28.07 -19.71
CA PHE A 325 24.10 -29.22 -20.31
C PHE A 325 23.74 -28.98 -21.78
N ARG A 326 24.08 -27.81 -22.34
CA ARG A 326 23.72 -27.43 -23.71
C ARG A 326 24.64 -28.05 -24.76
N TYR A 327 25.87 -28.42 -24.41
CA TYR A 327 26.89 -28.89 -25.35
C TYR A 327 26.59 -30.25 -25.99
N GLY A 328 25.88 -31.14 -25.29
CA GLY A 328 25.53 -32.49 -25.77
C GLY A 328 24.03 -32.74 -25.90
N ALA A 329 23.20 -31.72 -25.73
CA ALA A 329 21.74 -31.86 -25.80
C ALA A 329 21.23 -31.59 -27.22
N ASN A 330 20.27 -32.41 -27.67
CA ASN A 330 19.67 -32.27 -29.01
C ASN A 330 18.79 -31.01 -29.16
N ASN A 331 18.29 -30.47 -28.05
CA ASN A 331 17.49 -29.25 -27.99
C ASN A 331 17.57 -28.64 -26.58
N ASP A 332 17.11 -27.39 -26.43
CA ASP A 332 17.15 -26.69 -25.14
C ASP A 332 16.22 -27.33 -24.09
N SER A 333 15.12 -27.98 -24.49
CA SER A 333 14.24 -28.74 -23.57
C SER A 333 14.99 -29.89 -22.88
N THR A 334 15.84 -30.58 -23.64
CA THR A 334 16.69 -31.69 -23.17
C THR A 334 17.77 -31.15 -22.25
N ALA A 335 18.45 -30.05 -22.63
CA ALA A 335 19.46 -29.42 -21.80
C ALA A 335 18.91 -29.01 -20.43
N LEU A 336 17.75 -28.35 -20.40
CA LEU A 336 17.09 -27.99 -19.13
C LEU A 336 16.67 -29.22 -18.33
N SER A 337 16.19 -30.28 -18.98
CA SER A 337 15.82 -31.53 -18.30
C SER A 337 17.03 -32.19 -17.62
N LEU A 338 18.19 -32.19 -18.28
CA LEU A 338 19.44 -32.69 -17.71
C LEU A 338 19.90 -31.83 -16.53
N ALA A 339 19.87 -30.51 -16.68
CA ALA A 339 20.21 -29.57 -15.62
C ALA A 339 19.32 -29.75 -14.37
N ALA A 340 18.01 -29.90 -14.56
CA ALA A 340 17.07 -30.14 -13.46
C ALA A 340 17.34 -31.46 -12.72
N LYS A 341 17.75 -32.51 -13.46
CA LYS A 341 18.10 -33.82 -12.88
C LYS A 341 19.42 -33.80 -12.13
N ALA A 342 20.42 -33.07 -12.63
CA ALA A 342 21.71 -32.91 -12.00
C ALA A 342 21.66 -31.99 -10.77
N ALA A 343 20.74 -31.02 -10.75
CA ALA A 343 20.63 -30.08 -9.64
C ALA A 343 20.38 -30.79 -8.30
N THR A 344 21.12 -30.40 -7.28
CA THR A 344 21.00 -30.94 -5.93
C THR A 344 19.58 -30.72 -5.39
N ALA A 345 18.90 -31.82 -5.07
CA ALA A 345 17.56 -31.79 -4.53
C ALA A 345 17.59 -31.60 -3.01
N TYR A 346 16.92 -30.55 -2.54
CA TYR A 346 16.70 -30.29 -1.14
C TYR A 346 15.35 -30.87 -0.73
N VAL A 347 15.37 -31.70 0.32
CA VAL A 347 14.16 -32.21 0.95
C VAL A 347 14.17 -31.74 2.38
N ASN A 348 13.38 -30.71 2.70
CA ASN A 348 13.12 -30.35 4.10
C ASN A 348 12.19 -31.42 4.69
N ASN A 349 12.77 -32.54 5.11
CA ASN A 349 12.04 -33.62 5.78
C ASN A 349 11.97 -33.42 7.30
N SER A 350 12.62 -32.40 7.87
CA SER A 350 12.82 -32.32 9.33
C SER A 350 12.00 -31.27 10.08
N ASP A 351 11.55 -30.14 9.52
CA ASP A 351 11.10 -29.02 10.37
C ASP A 351 9.96 -28.18 9.75
N GLY A 352 8.72 -28.65 9.83
CA GLY A 352 7.56 -27.84 9.42
C GLY A 352 6.29 -28.24 10.13
N ASP A 353 5.43 -27.26 10.41
CA ASP A 353 4.18 -27.34 11.19
C ASP A 353 3.17 -28.44 10.75
N TYR A 354 3.45 -29.21 9.69
CA TYR A 354 2.56 -30.23 9.10
C TYR A 354 3.30 -31.53 8.70
N PRO A 355 3.83 -32.32 9.67
CA PRO A 355 4.68 -33.49 9.44
C PRO A 355 4.01 -34.66 8.68
N LEU A 356 2.69 -34.62 8.46
CA LEU A 356 1.92 -35.66 7.78
C LEU A 356 1.62 -35.35 6.30
N VAL A 357 2.07 -34.20 5.78
CA VAL A 357 1.90 -33.84 4.37
C VAL A 357 3.20 -34.12 3.60
N PRO A 358 3.19 -34.92 2.52
CA PRO A 358 4.40 -35.20 1.76
C PRO A 358 4.89 -33.97 1.00
N TYR A 359 6.17 -33.63 1.18
CA TYR A 359 6.83 -32.56 0.45
C TYR A 359 7.45 -33.06 -0.86
N CYS A 360 7.36 -32.21 -1.89
CA CYS A 360 8.12 -32.36 -3.13
C CYS A 360 9.57 -31.91 -2.90
N PRO A 361 10.59 -32.61 -3.42
CA PRO A 361 11.97 -32.12 -3.43
C PRO A 361 12.12 -30.85 -4.27
N TRP A 362 12.90 -29.88 -3.80
CA TRP A 362 13.16 -28.62 -4.50
C TRP A 362 14.60 -28.56 -5.01
N ALA A 363 14.83 -27.89 -6.13
CA ALA A 363 16.18 -27.56 -6.59
C ALA A 363 16.21 -26.21 -7.31
N ASN A 364 17.38 -25.59 -7.39
CA ASN A 364 17.58 -24.33 -8.10
C ASN A 364 18.46 -24.55 -9.32
N VAL A 365 18.10 -23.93 -10.45
CA VAL A 365 18.86 -23.96 -11.69
C VAL A 365 18.95 -22.55 -12.25
N ASP A 366 20.17 -22.08 -12.53
CA ASP A 366 20.41 -20.77 -13.13
C ASP A 366 20.48 -20.89 -14.67
N LEU A 367 19.77 -19.99 -15.36
CA LEU A 367 19.85 -19.87 -16.82
C LEU A 367 20.92 -18.84 -17.20
N SER A 368 21.52 -18.99 -18.38
CA SER A 368 22.39 -17.96 -18.97
C SER A 368 21.57 -16.86 -19.65
N ALA A 369 22.15 -15.65 -19.74
CA ALA A 369 21.58 -14.51 -20.47
C ALA A 369 21.61 -14.74 -22.01
N SER A 370 20.79 -15.68 -22.47
CA SER A 370 20.68 -16.11 -23.86
C SER A 370 19.24 -16.51 -24.20
N THR A 371 18.98 -16.81 -25.47
CA THR A 371 17.68 -17.40 -25.87
C THR A 371 17.67 -18.92 -25.63
N TRP A 372 16.62 -19.41 -24.96
CA TRP A 372 16.31 -20.82 -24.74
C TRP A 372 15.00 -21.17 -25.48
N THR A 373 15.04 -22.10 -26.43
CA THR A 373 13.89 -22.46 -27.28
C THR A 373 13.36 -23.86 -26.94
N LEU A 374 12.24 -23.90 -26.24
CA LEU A 374 11.61 -25.12 -25.77
C LEU A 374 10.55 -25.60 -26.76
N THR A 375 10.56 -26.90 -27.04
CA THR A 375 9.63 -27.57 -27.98
C THR A 375 8.85 -28.70 -27.32
N GLU A 376 9.20 -29.05 -26.08
CA GLU A 376 8.59 -30.14 -25.31
C GLU A 376 8.75 -29.87 -23.81
N GLU A 377 7.85 -30.45 -23.00
CA GLU A 377 7.83 -30.25 -21.54
C GLU A 377 9.16 -30.64 -20.89
N VAL A 378 9.75 -29.76 -20.08
CA VAL A 378 10.98 -30.04 -19.33
C VAL A 378 10.72 -31.09 -18.25
N ASP A 379 11.55 -32.14 -18.24
CA ASP A 379 11.50 -33.21 -17.25
C ASP A 379 12.32 -32.83 -16.01
N THR A 380 11.63 -32.49 -14.93
CA THR A 380 12.23 -32.13 -13.65
C THR A 380 12.46 -33.33 -12.72
N ALA A 381 12.24 -34.56 -13.21
CA ALA A 381 12.30 -35.78 -12.42
C ALA A 381 11.46 -35.74 -11.14
N GLY A 382 10.25 -35.16 -11.23
CA GLY A 382 9.28 -35.08 -10.12
C GLY A 382 9.64 -34.06 -9.02
N ARG A 383 10.63 -33.19 -9.29
CA ARG A 383 11.10 -32.12 -8.39
C ARG A 383 10.48 -30.78 -8.78
N GLU A 384 10.37 -29.89 -7.80
CA GLU A 384 10.03 -28.49 -8.03
C GLU A 384 11.32 -27.69 -8.30
N ILE A 385 11.51 -27.28 -9.55
CA ILE A 385 12.69 -26.53 -9.96
C ILE A 385 12.39 -25.05 -9.92
N VAL A 386 13.21 -24.27 -9.21
CA VAL A 386 13.24 -22.82 -9.34
C VAL A 386 14.27 -22.46 -10.41
N TRP A 387 13.78 -21.96 -11.53
CA TRP A 387 14.57 -21.46 -12.64
C TRP A 387 14.92 -20.00 -12.39
N ASN A 388 16.18 -19.71 -12.08
CA ASN A 388 16.67 -18.36 -11.89
C ASN A 388 17.06 -17.77 -13.26
N VAL A 389 16.29 -16.81 -13.71
CA VAL A 389 16.35 -16.25 -15.06
C VAL A 389 16.95 -14.84 -14.98
N PRO A 390 18.21 -14.66 -15.44
CA PRO A 390 18.84 -13.35 -15.39
C PRO A 390 18.24 -12.39 -16.42
N VAL A 391 18.50 -11.10 -16.22
CA VAL A 391 18.21 -10.07 -17.23
C VAL A 391 18.89 -10.41 -18.56
N GLY A 392 18.17 -10.25 -19.67
CA GLY A 392 18.65 -10.62 -21.02
C GLY A 392 18.39 -12.07 -21.43
N CYS A 393 17.91 -12.95 -20.54
CA CYS A 393 17.46 -14.29 -20.91
C CYS A 393 16.05 -14.25 -21.52
N ARG A 394 15.88 -14.88 -22.70
CA ARG A 394 14.59 -15.01 -23.40
C ARG A 394 14.20 -16.48 -23.52
N ILE A 395 12.99 -16.83 -23.09
CA ILE A 395 12.45 -18.19 -23.23
C ILE A 395 11.41 -18.18 -24.35
N VAL A 396 11.59 -19.04 -25.35
CA VAL A 396 10.63 -19.30 -26.43
C VAL A 396 9.97 -20.65 -26.14
N GLY A 397 8.64 -20.72 -26.23
CA GLY A 397 7.87 -21.89 -25.77
C GLY A 397 7.78 -22.00 -24.23
N PRO A 398 7.53 -20.91 -23.48
CA PRO A 398 7.56 -20.96 -22.02
C PRO A 398 6.43 -21.81 -21.40
N GLU A 399 5.43 -22.25 -22.17
CA GLU A 399 4.45 -23.25 -21.72
C GLU A 399 5.05 -24.65 -21.46
N PHE A 400 6.27 -24.89 -21.95
CA PHE A 400 6.99 -26.14 -21.80
C PHE A 400 7.99 -26.15 -20.65
N ILE A 401 8.26 -25.00 -20.02
CA ILE A 401 9.06 -24.97 -18.81
C ILE A 401 8.20 -25.43 -17.62
N ASN A 402 8.79 -26.21 -16.72
CA ASN A 402 8.08 -26.91 -15.66
C ASN A 402 8.77 -26.63 -14.31
N GLY A 403 8.02 -26.33 -13.25
CA GLY A 403 8.53 -25.74 -12.00
C GLY A 403 8.11 -24.27 -11.78
N ARG A 404 9.01 -23.45 -11.22
CA ARG A 404 8.80 -22.04 -10.90
C ARG A 404 9.86 -21.19 -11.60
N LEU A 405 9.45 -20.03 -12.12
CA LEU A 405 10.37 -19.04 -12.69
C LEU A 405 10.63 -17.93 -11.66
N LEU A 406 11.90 -17.64 -11.41
CA LEU A 406 12.35 -16.47 -10.67
C LEU A 406 13.14 -15.58 -11.63
N ARG A 407 12.59 -14.42 -11.97
CA ARG A 407 13.27 -13.43 -12.83
C ARG A 407 13.61 -12.22 -11.98
N ASP A 408 14.88 -11.81 -11.98
CA ASP A 408 15.28 -10.55 -11.37
C ASP A 408 14.56 -9.41 -12.11
N GLY A 409 13.70 -8.69 -11.38
CA GLY A 409 12.89 -7.62 -11.94
C GLY A 409 11.43 -7.96 -12.22
N ASN A 410 10.72 -8.57 -11.27
CA ASN A 410 9.30 -8.22 -11.11
C ASN A 410 9.23 -6.68 -11.06
N LYS A 411 8.74 -6.06 -12.13
CA LYS A 411 9.09 -4.71 -12.61
C LYS A 411 8.71 -3.59 -11.62
N VAL A 412 9.50 -3.35 -10.60
CA VAL A 412 9.44 -2.06 -9.88
C VAL A 412 10.09 -1.00 -10.76
N THR A 413 9.41 -0.57 -11.81
CA THR A 413 9.82 0.53 -12.68
C THR A 413 9.10 1.81 -12.28
N ASP A 414 9.84 2.89 -12.05
CA ASP A 414 9.25 4.19 -11.73
C ASP A 414 8.51 4.82 -12.95
N PHE A 415 8.82 4.38 -14.18
CA PHE A 415 8.25 4.94 -15.42
C PHE A 415 7.81 3.85 -16.41
N HIS A 416 6.51 3.81 -16.74
CA HIS A 416 5.96 2.98 -17.82
C HIS A 416 6.04 3.73 -19.17
N HIS A 417 6.39 3.02 -20.25
CA HIS A 417 6.62 3.63 -21.58
C HIS A 417 5.52 3.33 -22.61
N GLY A 418 4.38 2.77 -22.20
CA GLY A 418 3.23 2.48 -23.07
C GLY A 418 3.44 1.34 -24.07
N ILE A 419 4.52 0.57 -23.93
CA ILE A 419 4.74 -0.70 -24.65
C ILE A 419 4.26 -1.86 -23.79
N LEU A 420 3.88 -2.98 -24.41
CA LEU A 420 3.37 -4.17 -23.69
C LEU A 420 4.32 -4.61 -22.57
N ASP A 421 5.63 -4.54 -22.80
CA ASP A 421 6.63 -4.99 -21.84
C ASP A 421 6.75 -4.09 -20.61
N SER A 422 6.40 -2.79 -20.66
CA SER A 422 6.42 -1.91 -19.48
C SER A 422 5.03 -1.48 -19.04
N SER A 423 4.00 -2.24 -19.40
CA SER A 423 2.60 -1.91 -19.08
C SER A 423 2.21 -2.19 -17.63
N THR A 424 2.95 -3.06 -16.92
CA THR A 424 2.69 -3.44 -15.52
C THR A 424 3.95 -3.38 -14.68
N GLY A 425 3.85 -2.75 -13.51
CA GLY A 425 4.92 -2.68 -12.53
C GLY A 425 5.07 -3.99 -11.75
N PHE A 426 4.18 -4.25 -10.80
CA PHE A 426 4.19 -5.51 -10.05
C PHE A 426 3.20 -6.51 -10.63
N SER A 427 3.57 -7.79 -10.76
CA SER A 427 2.60 -8.81 -11.18
C SER A 427 2.86 -10.16 -10.57
N VAL A 428 1.77 -10.88 -10.26
CA VAL A 428 1.79 -12.27 -9.83
C VAL A 428 0.73 -13.03 -10.61
N LEU A 429 1.17 -14.06 -11.33
CA LEU A 429 0.31 -15.00 -12.04
C LEU A 429 0.48 -16.39 -11.44
N CYS A 430 -0.59 -16.93 -10.87
CA CYS A 430 -0.64 -18.29 -10.35
C CYS A 430 -1.46 -19.20 -11.26
N ASN A 431 -1.01 -20.45 -11.43
CA ASN A 431 -1.69 -21.50 -12.21
C ASN A 431 -1.97 -21.13 -13.68
N ARG A 432 -1.08 -20.33 -14.25
CA ARG A 432 -1.08 -19.91 -15.66
C ARG A 432 0.16 -20.44 -16.36
N LYS A 433 0.27 -20.25 -17.67
CA LYS A 433 1.50 -20.59 -18.39
C LYS A 433 2.64 -19.75 -17.81
N MET A 434 3.83 -20.33 -17.71
CA MET A 434 5.00 -19.58 -17.24
C MET A 434 5.35 -18.50 -18.27
N ASP A 435 5.87 -17.38 -17.77
CA ASP A 435 6.24 -16.22 -18.60
C ASP A 435 5.10 -15.74 -19.55
N GLU A 436 3.84 -16.07 -19.23
CA GLU A 436 2.67 -15.65 -20.01
C GLU A 436 2.52 -14.13 -19.95
N MET A 437 2.19 -13.54 -21.09
CA MET A 437 1.91 -12.10 -21.16
C MET A 437 0.69 -11.75 -20.32
N ILE A 438 0.81 -10.71 -19.50
CA ILE A 438 -0.27 -10.17 -18.69
C ILE A 438 -1.33 -9.57 -19.65
N PRO A 439 -2.64 -9.84 -19.45
CA PRO A 439 -3.69 -9.37 -20.35
C PRO A 439 -4.03 -7.89 -20.09
N VAL A 440 -3.04 -7.01 -20.27
CA VAL A 440 -3.16 -5.55 -20.15
C VAL A 440 -2.80 -4.90 -21.48
N GLY A 441 -3.43 -3.78 -21.79
CA GLY A 441 -3.23 -3.07 -23.06
C GLY A 441 -1.82 -2.49 -23.18
N GLY A 442 -1.20 -2.62 -24.35
CA GLY A 442 0.06 -1.97 -24.68
C GLY A 442 0.40 -2.14 -26.15
N ILE A 443 1.42 -1.39 -26.59
CA ILE A 443 1.91 -1.46 -27.97
C ILE A 443 2.90 -2.61 -28.10
N GLY A 444 2.53 -3.65 -28.86
CA GLY A 444 3.40 -4.79 -29.19
C GLY A 444 4.11 -4.67 -30.54
N THR A 445 3.60 -3.82 -31.45
CA THR A 445 4.18 -3.56 -32.76
C THR A 445 3.99 -2.09 -33.13
N ALA A 446 4.91 -1.51 -33.90
CA ALA A 446 4.83 -0.11 -34.32
C ALA A 446 3.52 0.19 -35.08
N SER A 447 2.99 -0.78 -35.83
CA SER A 447 1.71 -0.63 -36.55
C SER A 447 0.52 -0.37 -35.62
N ARG A 448 0.56 -0.82 -34.36
CA ARG A 448 -0.53 -0.57 -33.39
C ARG A 448 -0.55 0.87 -32.86
N LEU A 449 0.45 1.70 -33.14
CA LEU A 449 0.42 3.13 -32.83
C LEU A 449 -0.74 3.86 -33.54
N SER A 450 -1.16 3.38 -34.72
CA SER A 450 -2.25 3.98 -35.51
C SER A 450 -3.64 3.78 -34.89
N ALA A 451 -3.81 2.80 -33.99
CA ALA A 451 -5.10 2.47 -33.40
C ALA A 451 -5.55 3.49 -32.32
N GLY A 452 -4.68 4.40 -31.88
CA GLY A 452 -4.99 5.48 -30.92
C GLY A 452 -5.32 5.03 -29.48
N ASN A 453 -5.79 3.79 -29.29
CA ASN A 453 -6.23 3.20 -28.01
C ASN A 453 -5.35 2.00 -27.60
N GLY A 454 -5.14 1.81 -26.30
CA GLY A 454 -4.51 0.60 -25.73
C GLY A 454 -3.08 0.77 -25.21
N ARG A 455 -2.85 1.78 -24.35
CA ARG A 455 -1.59 1.98 -23.62
C ARG A 455 -1.89 2.00 -22.13
N ASP A 456 -2.11 0.83 -21.55
CA ASP A 456 -2.45 0.72 -20.14
C ASP A 456 -1.17 0.88 -19.31
N THR A 457 -1.33 1.49 -18.14
CA THR A 457 -0.31 1.58 -17.09
C THR A 457 -0.90 0.97 -15.83
N VAL A 458 -0.29 -0.12 -15.35
CA VAL A 458 -0.81 -0.93 -14.25
C VAL A 458 0.22 -0.99 -13.13
N GLY A 459 -0.14 -0.54 -11.92
CA GLY A 459 0.76 -0.60 -10.77
C GLY A 459 0.97 -2.03 -10.25
N ALA A 460 -0.10 -2.80 -10.12
CA ALA A 460 -0.06 -4.19 -9.67
C ALA A 460 -1.12 -5.06 -10.38
N TYR A 461 -0.74 -6.26 -10.83
CA TYR A 461 -1.66 -7.25 -11.41
C TYR A 461 -1.61 -8.56 -10.61
N PHE A 462 -2.76 -9.01 -10.11
CA PHE A 462 -2.90 -10.28 -9.41
C PHE A 462 -3.85 -11.20 -10.17
N GLY A 463 -3.32 -12.32 -10.67
CA GLY A 463 -4.10 -13.32 -11.38
C GLY A 463 -3.93 -14.69 -10.75
N ASN A 464 -5.04 -15.37 -10.48
CA ASN A 464 -5.03 -16.79 -10.09
C ASN A 464 -6.09 -17.53 -10.90
N LYS A 465 -5.69 -18.65 -11.50
CA LYS A 465 -6.56 -19.51 -12.29
C LYS A 465 -6.74 -20.86 -11.58
N ILE A 466 -7.89 -21.50 -11.73
CA ILE A 466 -8.02 -22.92 -11.40
C ILE A 466 -7.53 -23.70 -12.63
N PRO A 467 -6.39 -24.42 -12.56
CA PRO A 467 -5.90 -25.18 -13.70
C PRO A 467 -6.74 -26.43 -13.92
N ALA A 468 -6.68 -26.99 -15.12
CA ALA A 468 -7.21 -28.33 -15.36
C ALA A 468 -6.40 -29.37 -14.55
N PRO A 469 -6.99 -30.52 -14.19
CA PRO A 469 -6.27 -31.60 -13.54
C PRO A 469 -5.03 -32.02 -14.36
N THR A 470 -3.91 -32.32 -13.70
CA THR A 470 -2.71 -32.85 -14.35
C THR A 470 -3.02 -34.15 -15.08
N TYR A 471 -3.87 -34.98 -14.46
CA TYR A 471 -4.44 -36.18 -15.06
C TYR A 471 -5.91 -36.29 -14.68
N SER A 472 -6.72 -36.74 -15.62
CA SER A 472 -8.16 -36.94 -15.45
C SER A 472 -8.54 -38.22 -16.20
N ALA A 473 -9.19 -39.15 -15.51
CA ALA A 473 -9.75 -40.36 -16.12
C ALA A 473 -11.21 -40.51 -15.74
N SER A 474 -12.04 -41.00 -16.67
CA SER A 474 -13.43 -41.38 -16.39
C SER A 474 -13.54 -42.73 -15.67
N ALA A 475 -12.55 -43.61 -15.84
CA ALA A 475 -12.46 -44.90 -15.17
C ALA A 475 -11.00 -45.28 -14.89
N VAL A 476 -10.79 -46.18 -13.92
CA VAL A 476 -9.50 -46.79 -13.60
C VAL A 476 -9.59 -48.32 -13.70
N ALA A 477 -8.45 -49.02 -13.73
CA ALA A 477 -8.45 -50.48 -13.78
C ALA A 477 -8.77 -51.10 -12.42
N SER A 478 -8.17 -50.58 -11.34
CA SER A 478 -8.47 -50.98 -9.97
C SER A 478 -7.92 -49.99 -8.94
N TYR A 479 -8.53 -49.97 -7.75
CA TYR A 479 -8.00 -49.30 -6.56
C TYR A 479 -7.37 -50.30 -5.61
N SER A 480 -6.37 -49.84 -4.85
CA SER A 480 -5.80 -50.55 -3.71
C SER A 480 -5.73 -49.62 -2.49
N ALA A 481 -5.46 -50.19 -1.32
CA ALA A 481 -5.37 -49.42 -0.08
C ALA A 481 -4.34 -48.28 -0.14
N SER A 482 -3.30 -48.44 -0.96
CA SER A 482 -2.18 -47.51 -1.08
C SER A 482 -1.96 -47.01 -2.51
N GLY A 483 -2.96 -47.11 -3.40
CA GLY A 483 -2.75 -46.73 -4.79
C GLY A 483 -3.93 -46.97 -5.73
N VAL A 484 -3.63 -46.79 -7.02
CA VAL A 484 -4.54 -47.00 -8.13
C VAL A 484 -3.78 -47.45 -9.37
N THR A 485 -4.36 -48.40 -10.10
CA THR A 485 -3.91 -48.80 -11.44
C THR A 485 -4.80 -48.13 -12.47
N LEU A 486 -4.19 -47.37 -13.37
CA LEU A 486 -4.89 -46.56 -14.38
C LEU A 486 -5.37 -47.45 -15.53
N ALA A 487 -6.57 -47.17 -16.05
CA ALA A 487 -7.08 -47.84 -17.24
C ALA A 487 -6.45 -47.27 -18.53
N THR A 488 -6.06 -46.00 -18.50
CA THR A 488 -5.36 -45.32 -19.60
C THR A 488 -4.04 -44.78 -19.09
N PRO A 489 -2.90 -45.16 -19.70
CA PRO A 489 -1.60 -44.67 -19.28
C PRO A 489 -1.51 -43.14 -19.37
N MET A 490 -0.79 -42.52 -18.44
CA MET A 490 -0.43 -41.10 -18.54
C MET A 490 0.44 -40.84 -19.78
N THR A 491 0.25 -39.69 -20.42
CA THR A 491 1.15 -39.22 -21.47
C THR A 491 2.48 -38.74 -20.89
N ASP A 492 3.52 -38.64 -21.73
CA ASP A 492 4.84 -38.15 -21.30
C ASP A 492 4.76 -36.74 -20.68
N THR A 493 3.95 -35.85 -21.24
CA THR A 493 3.71 -34.51 -20.68
C THR A 493 3.10 -34.59 -19.27
N GLN A 494 2.13 -35.49 -19.05
CA GLN A 494 1.51 -35.68 -17.74
C GLN A 494 2.53 -36.22 -16.74
N LEU A 495 3.33 -37.21 -17.14
CA LEU A 495 4.39 -37.79 -16.31
C LEU A 495 5.41 -36.75 -15.85
N ARG A 496 5.85 -35.86 -16.75
CA ARG A 496 6.80 -34.78 -16.43
C ARG A 496 6.20 -33.74 -15.47
N ARG A 497 4.88 -33.54 -15.48
CA ARG A 497 4.17 -32.59 -14.60
C ARG A 497 3.80 -33.15 -13.22
N MET A 498 3.87 -34.47 -13.04
CA MET A 498 3.57 -35.08 -11.75
C MET A 498 4.56 -34.62 -10.66
N ARG A 499 4.05 -34.44 -9.44
CA ARG A 499 4.82 -34.11 -8.25
C ARG A 499 4.33 -34.93 -7.07
N ARG A 500 5.25 -35.30 -6.19
CA ARG A 500 4.91 -35.84 -4.87
C ARG A 500 4.16 -34.77 -4.07
N GLY A 501 3.09 -35.16 -3.38
CA GLY A 501 2.23 -34.25 -2.64
C GLY A 501 1.07 -33.63 -3.42
N MET A 502 0.95 -33.91 -4.73
CA MET A 502 -0.27 -33.56 -5.47
C MET A 502 -1.49 -34.24 -4.84
N ILE A 503 -2.61 -33.52 -4.78
CA ILE A 503 -3.89 -34.07 -4.35
C ILE A 503 -4.44 -34.97 -5.45
N ILE A 504 -4.85 -36.18 -5.10
CA ILE A 504 -5.59 -37.10 -5.97
C ILE A 504 -6.99 -37.29 -5.41
N GLN A 505 -8.03 -37.20 -6.26
CA GLN A 505 -9.43 -37.32 -5.83
C GLN A 505 -10.22 -38.19 -6.82
N THR A 506 -11.01 -39.13 -6.31
CA THR A 506 -11.84 -40.00 -7.14
C THR A 506 -13.12 -39.30 -7.63
N ARG A 507 -13.76 -39.86 -8.67
CA ARG A 507 -15.01 -39.39 -9.28
C ARG A 507 -16.27 -40.14 -8.81
N HIS A 508 -16.16 -40.98 -7.78
CA HIS A 508 -17.32 -41.56 -7.10
C HIS A 508 -18.33 -40.47 -6.67
N SER A 509 -19.60 -40.85 -6.55
CA SER A 509 -20.65 -39.97 -6.00
C SER A 509 -20.28 -39.44 -4.61
N THR A 510 -19.73 -40.31 -3.75
CA THR A 510 -19.01 -39.95 -2.52
C THR A 510 -17.52 -40.10 -2.74
N ARG A 511 -16.81 -38.97 -2.77
CA ARG A 511 -15.42 -38.93 -3.24
C ARG A 511 -14.44 -39.38 -2.17
N TYR A 512 -13.34 -39.96 -2.60
CA TYR A 512 -12.15 -40.21 -1.80
C TYR A 512 -11.02 -39.30 -2.28
N ALA A 513 -10.13 -38.90 -1.36
CA ALA A 513 -8.95 -38.10 -1.66
C ALA A 513 -7.69 -38.65 -0.98
N GLY A 514 -6.52 -38.30 -1.50
CA GLY A 514 -5.23 -38.65 -0.91
C GLY A 514 -4.10 -37.82 -1.50
N TYR A 515 -2.86 -38.16 -1.14
CA TYR A 515 -1.66 -37.51 -1.65
C TYR A 515 -0.85 -38.46 -2.53
N VAL A 516 -0.45 -37.99 -3.71
CA VAL A 516 0.47 -38.71 -4.60
C VAL A 516 1.82 -38.91 -3.90
N ASN A 517 2.31 -40.14 -3.84
CA ASN A 517 3.63 -40.46 -3.28
C ASN A 517 4.67 -40.77 -4.37
N SER A 518 4.31 -41.63 -5.32
CA SER A 518 5.09 -42.00 -6.50
C SER A 518 4.17 -42.43 -7.63
N TRP A 519 4.68 -42.50 -8.86
CA TRP A 519 3.88 -42.82 -10.04
C TRP A 519 4.69 -43.55 -11.12
N THR A 520 3.97 -44.24 -11.98
CA THR A 520 4.42 -44.73 -13.29
C THR A 520 3.40 -44.28 -14.34
N ALA A 521 3.63 -44.59 -15.63
CA ALA A 521 2.62 -44.37 -16.66
C ALA A 521 1.28 -45.03 -16.34
N ASN A 522 1.28 -46.17 -15.62
CA ASN A 522 0.11 -47.02 -15.41
C ASN A 522 -0.42 -47.03 -13.99
N SER A 523 0.26 -46.39 -13.03
CA SER A 523 -0.12 -46.47 -11.63
C SER A 523 0.31 -45.25 -10.83
N VAL A 524 -0.45 -44.97 -9.77
CA VAL A 524 -0.12 -43.93 -8.80
C VAL A 524 -0.22 -44.53 -7.41
N SER A 525 0.82 -44.34 -6.60
CA SER A 525 0.79 -44.69 -5.18
C SER A 525 0.31 -43.51 -4.35
N VAL A 526 -0.46 -43.81 -3.30
CA VAL A 526 -1.09 -42.82 -2.42
C VAL A 526 -0.50 -42.95 -1.02
N LEU A 527 0.07 -41.86 -0.49
CA LEU A 527 0.63 -41.83 0.85
C LEU A 527 -0.49 -41.78 1.90
N GLY A 528 -0.42 -42.62 2.93
CA GLY A 528 -1.39 -42.64 4.03
C GLY A 528 -2.75 -43.25 3.69
N GLY A 529 -2.96 -43.68 2.45
CA GLY A 529 -4.21 -44.28 1.96
C GLY A 529 -5.25 -43.24 1.51
N TRP A 530 -6.46 -43.71 1.25
CA TRP A 530 -7.56 -42.91 0.71
C TRP A 530 -8.52 -42.46 1.81
N PHE A 531 -8.88 -41.19 1.83
CA PHE A 531 -9.76 -40.60 2.84
C PHE A 531 -11.10 -40.20 2.22
N LEU A 532 -12.20 -40.56 2.89
CA LEU A 532 -13.55 -40.19 2.47
C LEU A 532 -13.75 -38.68 2.62
N VAL A 533 -14.28 -38.02 1.58
CA VAL A 533 -14.59 -36.59 1.58
C VAL A 533 -16.06 -36.39 1.95
N ASP A 534 -16.37 -36.58 3.23
CA ASP A 534 -17.72 -36.49 3.81
C ASP A 534 -17.89 -35.32 4.81
N GLY A 535 -16.82 -34.54 5.04
CA GLY A 535 -16.80 -33.45 6.01
C GLY A 535 -16.27 -33.84 7.39
N THR A 536 -15.85 -35.09 7.61
CA THR A 536 -15.20 -35.53 8.83
C THR A 536 -13.79 -34.92 8.96
N PRO A 537 -13.48 -34.14 10.01
CA PRO A 537 -12.20 -33.44 10.13
C PRO A 537 -10.97 -34.36 10.24
N VAL A 538 -11.16 -35.58 10.77
CA VAL A 538 -10.09 -36.59 10.93
C VAL A 538 -10.63 -37.95 10.50
N GLY A 539 -10.59 -38.23 9.20
CA GLY A 539 -11.04 -39.50 8.63
C GLY A 539 -10.03 -40.64 8.83
N THR A 540 -10.52 -41.88 8.90
CA THR A 540 -9.67 -43.10 8.82
C THR A 540 -9.54 -43.52 7.35
N PRO A 541 -8.37 -43.97 6.88
CA PRO A 541 -8.21 -44.38 5.49
C PRO A 541 -9.09 -45.60 5.15
N SER A 542 -9.76 -45.54 4.00
CA SER A 542 -10.63 -46.59 3.47
C SER A 542 -10.43 -46.73 1.96
N THR A 543 -10.31 -47.97 1.48
CA THR A 543 -10.05 -48.24 0.06
C THR A 543 -11.31 -47.96 -0.78
N PRO A 544 -11.22 -47.14 -1.85
CA PRO A 544 -12.33 -46.97 -2.79
C PRO A 544 -12.65 -48.30 -3.48
N ALA A 545 -13.93 -48.62 -3.63
CA ALA A 545 -14.37 -49.83 -4.33
C ALA A 545 -14.77 -49.53 -5.77
N GLY A 546 -14.64 -50.50 -6.68
CA GLY A 546 -15.05 -50.33 -8.08
C GLY A 546 -13.98 -49.69 -8.97
N THR A 547 -14.41 -49.03 -10.05
CA THR A 547 -13.56 -48.56 -11.15
C THR A 547 -13.85 -47.12 -11.57
N ASP A 548 -14.61 -46.35 -10.76
CA ASP A 548 -14.88 -44.94 -11.04
C ASP A 548 -13.56 -44.18 -11.20
N GLY A 549 -13.55 -43.21 -12.11
CA GLY A 549 -12.36 -42.45 -12.45
C GLY A 549 -11.79 -41.58 -11.32
N LEU A 550 -10.79 -40.76 -11.67
CA LEU A 550 -10.16 -39.84 -10.73
C LEU A 550 -9.56 -38.64 -11.45
N ASP A 551 -9.21 -37.65 -10.65
CA ASP A 551 -8.52 -36.44 -11.05
C ASP A 551 -7.30 -36.20 -10.13
N ILE A 552 -6.18 -35.77 -10.71
CA ILE A 552 -4.94 -35.42 -9.99
C ILE A 552 -4.70 -33.91 -10.13
N ASN A 553 -4.28 -33.27 -9.04
CA ASN A 553 -4.04 -31.84 -8.91
C ASN A 553 -5.32 -31.00 -9.06
N VAL A 554 -6.35 -31.37 -8.29
CA VAL A 554 -7.67 -30.71 -8.32
C VAL A 554 -7.78 -29.56 -7.32
N PHE A 555 -8.33 -28.44 -7.77
CA PHE A 555 -8.64 -27.29 -6.94
C PHE A 555 -10.13 -26.94 -7.02
N ARG A 556 -10.74 -26.53 -5.91
CA ARG A 556 -12.16 -26.14 -5.85
C ARG A 556 -12.41 -24.64 -5.87
N LYS A 557 -11.41 -23.85 -5.50
CA LYS A 557 -11.52 -22.40 -5.34
C LYS A 557 -10.16 -21.76 -5.61
N ALA A 558 -10.16 -20.57 -6.21
CA ALA A 558 -8.98 -19.73 -6.35
C ALA A 558 -9.27 -18.34 -5.78
N TRP A 559 -8.30 -17.78 -5.08
CA TRP A 559 -8.28 -16.39 -4.65
C TRP A 559 -7.11 -15.71 -5.36
N ALA A 560 -7.37 -14.57 -6.01
CA ALA A 560 -6.30 -13.72 -6.53
C ALA A 560 -5.74 -12.82 -5.42
N VAL A 561 -6.60 -12.32 -4.54
CA VAL A 561 -6.28 -11.55 -3.34
C VAL A 561 -7.25 -11.97 -2.22
N ASN A 562 -6.77 -12.06 -0.98
CA ASN A 562 -7.59 -12.28 0.22
C ASN A 562 -7.09 -11.35 1.34
N GLY A 563 -7.90 -10.35 1.70
CA GLY A 563 -7.57 -9.39 2.75
C GLY A 563 -8.29 -9.74 4.05
N ASN A 564 -7.53 -9.96 5.13
CA ASN A 564 -8.07 -10.24 6.45
C ASN A 564 -7.42 -9.30 7.47
N THR A 565 -8.23 -8.65 8.31
CA THR A 565 -7.76 -7.82 9.42
C THR A 565 -8.48 -8.21 10.70
N PHE A 566 -7.76 -8.21 11.82
CA PHE A 566 -8.25 -8.66 13.12
C PHE A 566 -7.85 -7.64 14.20
N ILE A 567 -8.68 -7.54 15.24
CA ILE A 567 -8.37 -6.81 16.45
C ILE A 567 -8.70 -7.71 17.66
N ASP A 568 -7.70 -7.95 18.50
CA ASP A 568 -7.82 -8.91 19.60
C ASP A 568 -8.42 -8.30 20.85
N ALA A 569 -8.99 -9.15 21.70
CA ALA A 569 -9.49 -8.78 23.03
C ALA A 569 -8.34 -8.19 23.87
N GLY A 570 -8.42 -6.90 24.18
CA GLY A 570 -7.39 -6.15 24.92
C GLY A 570 -6.54 -5.21 24.07
N SER A 571 -6.77 -5.13 22.75
CA SER A 571 -6.12 -4.14 21.89
C SER A 571 -6.56 -2.71 22.24
N TYR A 572 -5.61 -1.76 22.26
CA TYR A 572 -5.88 -0.33 22.48
C TYR A 572 -6.40 0.39 21.22
N GLY A 573 -6.11 -0.14 20.03
CA GLY A 573 -6.63 0.40 18.77
C GLY A 573 -8.16 0.28 18.70
N ASN A 574 -8.81 1.21 17.99
CA ASN A 574 -10.28 1.22 17.85
C ASN A 574 -10.74 0.97 16.40
N GLU A 575 -9.82 0.85 15.44
CA GLU A 575 -10.12 0.79 14.02
C GLU A 575 -9.17 -0.18 13.30
N ILE A 576 -9.69 -0.92 12.32
CA ILE A 576 -8.93 -1.79 11.41
C ILE A 576 -9.46 -1.64 9.97
N VAL A 577 -8.56 -1.63 8.99
CA VAL A 577 -8.90 -1.46 7.56
C VAL A 577 -8.37 -2.65 6.76
N GLY A 578 -9.27 -3.47 6.22
CA GLY A 578 -8.92 -4.66 5.44
C GLY A 578 -8.46 -4.37 4.00
N ALA A 579 -8.97 -3.31 3.40
CA ALA A 579 -8.55 -2.78 2.10
C ALA A 579 -9.04 -1.33 1.96
N GLU A 580 -8.20 -0.44 1.40
CA GLU A 580 -8.56 0.94 1.09
C GLU A 580 -8.16 1.25 -0.36
N PHE A 581 -9.09 1.85 -1.12
CA PHE A 581 -8.88 2.23 -2.52
C PHE A 581 -9.11 3.73 -2.68
N GLY A 582 -8.04 4.52 -2.63
CA GLY A 582 -8.08 5.95 -2.87
C GLY A 582 -8.00 6.26 -4.37
N VAL A 583 -8.93 7.04 -4.91
CA VAL A 583 -8.88 7.50 -6.30
C VAL A 583 -9.07 9.01 -6.38
N SER A 584 -8.12 9.70 -7.01
CA SER A 584 -8.13 11.15 -7.20
C SER A 584 -8.02 11.47 -8.69
N ASN A 585 -8.89 12.37 -9.16
CA ASN A 585 -8.84 12.90 -10.52
C ASN A 585 -8.52 14.39 -10.50
N ALA A 586 -7.23 14.72 -10.55
CA ALA A 586 -6.76 16.09 -10.62
C ALA A 586 -6.83 16.70 -12.03
N LYS A 587 -7.24 15.93 -13.06
CA LYS A 587 -7.28 16.39 -14.46
C LYS A 587 -8.36 17.45 -14.72
N GLY A 588 -9.42 17.49 -13.89
CA GLY A 588 -10.56 18.40 -14.06
C GLY A 588 -11.37 18.16 -15.33
N GLN A 589 -12.53 18.82 -15.48
CA GLN A 589 -13.46 18.62 -16.61
C GLN A 589 -12.97 19.17 -17.96
N SER A 590 -11.83 19.86 -18.03
CA SER A 590 -11.41 20.55 -19.25
C SER A 590 -9.90 20.42 -19.50
N ALA A 591 -9.51 19.48 -20.37
CA ALA A 591 -8.19 19.45 -20.99
C ALA A 591 -8.15 18.61 -22.29
N GLY A 592 -8.40 19.26 -23.42
CA GLY A 592 -7.57 19.32 -24.65
C GLY A 592 -6.91 18.09 -25.32
N MET A 593 -7.07 16.84 -24.86
CA MET A 593 -6.35 15.69 -25.45
C MET A 593 -7.24 14.56 -26.00
N GLY A 594 -8.55 14.82 -26.16
CA GLY A 594 -9.49 13.89 -26.77
C GLY A 594 -9.91 12.74 -25.84
N GLY A 595 -11.22 12.51 -25.76
CA GLY A 595 -11.82 11.39 -25.00
C GLY A 595 -12.57 11.80 -23.72
N ASN A 596 -13.48 10.93 -23.29
CA ASN A 596 -14.20 11.07 -22.02
C ASN A 596 -13.24 10.81 -20.85
N ILE A 597 -13.27 11.66 -19.82
CA ILE A 597 -12.51 11.46 -18.59
C ILE A 597 -13.40 10.68 -17.63
N ALA A 598 -13.00 9.46 -17.29
CA ALA A 598 -13.67 8.61 -16.30
C ALA A 598 -12.68 8.18 -15.22
N THR A 599 -13.20 7.89 -14.03
CA THR A 599 -12.41 7.49 -12.87
C THR A 599 -13.17 6.37 -12.15
N TYR A 600 -12.54 5.21 -11.99
CA TYR A 600 -13.16 4.02 -11.42
C TYR A 600 -12.46 3.65 -10.11
N GLY A 601 -13.23 3.43 -9.04
CA GLY A 601 -12.73 2.92 -7.75
C GLY A 601 -12.60 1.40 -7.75
N VAL A 602 -13.71 0.71 -8.06
CA VAL A 602 -13.75 -0.74 -8.24
C VAL A 602 -14.48 -1.01 -9.56
N LEU A 603 -13.84 -1.73 -10.47
CA LEU A 603 -14.39 -2.13 -11.76
C LEU A 603 -14.54 -3.65 -11.81
N SER A 604 -15.75 -4.13 -12.08
CA SER A 604 -16.01 -5.54 -12.40
C SER A 604 -16.21 -5.65 -13.91
N ALA A 605 -15.36 -6.44 -14.58
CA ALA A 605 -15.37 -6.58 -16.04
C ALA A 605 -15.31 -8.06 -16.43
N SER A 606 -16.02 -8.43 -17.51
CA SER A 606 -15.80 -9.72 -18.17
C SER A 606 -14.63 -9.56 -19.14
N LEU A 607 -13.57 -10.33 -18.93
CA LEU A 607 -12.33 -10.23 -19.71
C LEU A 607 -12.29 -11.21 -20.91
N GLN A 608 -13.38 -11.93 -21.18
CA GLN A 608 -13.49 -12.91 -22.27
C GLN A 608 -14.36 -12.37 -23.41
N ALA A 609 -13.85 -12.48 -24.64
CA ALA A 609 -14.43 -11.91 -25.86
C ALA A 609 -15.32 -12.89 -26.65
N ASP A 610 -15.56 -14.08 -26.11
CA ASP A 610 -16.37 -15.12 -26.71
C ASP A 610 -17.87 -14.86 -26.51
N ALA A 611 -18.66 -15.12 -27.57
CA ALA A 611 -20.08 -14.78 -27.73
C ALA A 611 -21.06 -15.50 -26.77
N ASN A 612 -20.55 -16.11 -25.70
CA ASN A 612 -21.35 -16.70 -24.65
C ASN A 612 -21.35 -15.73 -23.47
N ASP A 613 -22.55 -15.32 -23.03
CA ASP A 613 -22.74 -14.43 -21.88
C ASP A 613 -22.16 -15.05 -20.59
N TYR A 614 -20.87 -14.83 -20.33
CA TYR A 614 -20.29 -15.14 -19.02
C TYR A 614 -20.80 -14.10 -18.03
N TYR A 615 -21.82 -14.47 -17.27
CA TYR A 615 -22.39 -13.61 -16.25
C TYR A 615 -21.38 -13.35 -15.12
N ASN A 616 -21.00 -12.08 -14.95
CA ASN A 616 -20.51 -11.59 -13.66
C ASN A 616 -21.69 -11.55 -12.68
N THR A 617 -21.98 -12.69 -12.06
CA THR A 617 -23.13 -12.85 -11.14
C THR A 617 -22.92 -12.18 -9.78
N TYR A 618 -21.69 -11.75 -9.45
CA TYR A 618 -21.35 -11.21 -8.13
C TYR A 618 -20.41 -10.00 -8.22
N SER A 619 -20.99 -8.80 -8.25
CA SER A 619 -20.33 -7.63 -7.67
C SER A 619 -20.65 -7.66 -6.16
N TYR A 620 -19.70 -8.08 -5.33
CA TYR A 620 -19.94 -8.36 -3.92
C TYR A 620 -20.45 -7.15 -3.12
N ILE A 621 -21.57 -7.35 -2.42
CA ILE A 621 -21.81 -6.93 -1.03
C ILE A 621 -22.65 -8.05 -0.36
N THR A 622 -22.06 -8.83 0.56
CA THR A 622 -22.76 -9.74 1.49
C THR A 622 -21.77 -10.17 2.58
N GLY A 623 -22.08 -10.29 3.88
CA GLY A 623 -23.34 -10.09 4.60
C GLY A 623 -23.07 -9.60 6.04
N GLY A 624 -23.95 -8.73 6.53
CA GLY A 624 -23.87 -8.01 7.80
C GLY A 624 -24.79 -6.80 7.76
N ARG A 625 -25.27 -6.31 8.92
CA ARG A 625 -26.09 -5.09 8.98
C ARG A 625 -25.22 -3.91 8.55
N TRP A 626 -25.48 -3.34 7.38
CA TRP A 626 -24.96 -2.02 7.02
C TRP A 626 -25.59 -1.01 7.98
N VAL A 627 -24.78 -0.43 8.87
CA VAL A 627 -25.21 0.72 9.69
C VAL A 627 -25.06 2.00 8.88
N ASN A 628 -24.20 2.03 7.84
CA ASN A 628 -24.09 3.14 6.89
C ASN A 628 -23.71 2.66 5.47
N GLY A 629 -24.21 3.38 4.46
CA GLY A 629 -23.88 3.29 3.03
C GLY A 629 -22.39 3.47 2.69
N PHE A 630 -22.05 3.65 1.40
CA PHE A 630 -20.76 4.24 1.04
C PHE A 630 -20.64 5.62 1.73
N VAL A 631 -19.75 5.74 2.73
CA VAL A 631 -19.54 7.01 3.46
C VAL A 631 -18.19 7.61 3.06
N PRO A 632 -18.15 8.74 2.34
CA PRO A 632 -16.94 9.54 2.24
C PRO A 632 -16.74 10.34 3.54
N ILE A 633 -15.52 10.30 4.11
CA ILE A 633 -15.12 11.15 5.24
C ILE A 633 -14.61 12.48 4.67
N GLY A 634 -15.35 13.57 4.91
CA GLY A 634 -15.05 14.92 4.46
C GLY A 634 -16.32 15.63 3.99
N GLY A 635 -16.77 16.65 4.72
CA GLY A 635 -18.11 17.22 4.62
C GLY A 635 -18.55 17.62 3.20
N VAL A 636 -19.54 16.91 2.63
CA VAL A 636 -20.99 17.18 2.69
C VAL A 636 -21.68 15.82 2.60
N ARG A 637 -22.50 15.48 3.60
CA ARG A 637 -23.14 14.16 3.74
C ARG A 637 -24.22 14.00 2.70
N ASN A 638 -24.13 13.04 1.79
CA ASN A 638 -25.29 12.43 1.12
C ASN A 638 -24.92 11.03 0.62
N ALA A 639 -25.75 10.05 0.95
CA ALA A 639 -25.83 8.79 0.22
C ALA A 639 -26.68 9.01 -1.03
N PHE A 640 -26.24 8.50 -2.18
CA PHE A 640 -26.87 8.64 -3.51
C PHE A 640 -27.19 10.10 -3.94
N ILE A 641 -26.17 10.90 -4.30
CA ILE A 641 -26.41 12.13 -5.08
C ILE A 641 -26.25 11.85 -6.57
N TYR A 642 -27.31 12.07 -7.34
CA TYR A 642 -27.24 12.30 -8.77
C TYR A 642 -27.14 13.82 -9.05
N ARG A 643 -26.20 14.24 -9.90
CA ARG A 643 -26.24 15.54 -10.59
C ARG A 643 -26.15 15.25 -12.09
N GLY A 644 -27.27 15.28 -12.77
CA GLY A 644 -27.32 15.21 -14.24
C GLY A 644 -27.12 16.58 -14.84
N ASP A 645 -26.06 16.77 -15.62
CA ASP A 645 -26.02 17.79 -16.66
C ASP A 645 -26.60 17.17 -17.94
N LEU A 646 -27.65 17.78 -18.47
CA LEU A 646 -28.57 17.31 -19.53
C LEU A 646 -27.94 17.16 -20.94
N GLY A 647 -26.82 16.45 -21.09
CA GLY A 647 -26.03 16.51 -22.31
C GLY A 647 -25.37 15.24 -22.85
N ARG A 648 -25.47 14.07 -22.21
CA ARG A 648 -24.77 12.85 -22.70
C ARG A 648 -25.60 11.57 -22.58
N ALA A 649 -25.44 10.68 -23.54
CA ALA A 649 -26.06 9.35 -23.63
C ALA A 649 -25.60 8.34 -22.54
N ASP A 650 -24.80 8.79 -21.58
CA ASP A 650 -24.29 7.99 -20.44
C ASP A 650 -25.09 8.29 -19.16
N GLU A 651 -26.32 8.80 -19.29
CA GLU A 651 -27.20 9.08 -18.17
C GLU A 651 -27.66 7.78 -17.50
N LEU A 652 -27.46 7.72 -16.19
CA LEU A 652 -27.87 6.62 -15.34
C LEU A 652 -29.40 6.54 -15.36
N GLN A 653 -29.97 5.62 -16.14
CA GLN A 653 -31.42 5.60 -16.42
C GLN A 653 -32.28 5.33 -15.17
N LYS A 654 -31.71 4.71 -14.12
CA LYS A 654 -32.42 4.26 -12.92
C LYS A 654 -31.57 4.38 -11.66
N LEU A 655 -32.05 5.13 -10.67
CA LEU A 655 -31.42 5.35 -9.37
C LEU A 655 -31.52 4.14 -8.43
N LEU A 656 -32.65 3.43 -8.44
CA LEU A 656 -32.89 2.24 -7.63
C LEU A 656 -33.92 1.34 -8.30
N THR A 657 -33.60 0.06 -8.54
CA THR A 657 -34.53 -0.91 -9.14
C THR A 657 -34.60 -2.20 -8.32
N GLY A 658 -35.81 -2.59 -7.90
CA GLY A 658 -36.11 -3.89 -7.32
C GLY A 658 -36.64 -4.86 -8.38
N ILE A 659 -35.98 -6.01 -8.53
CA ILE A 659 -36.31 -7.06 -9.50
C ILE A 659 -36.62 -8.36 -8.75
N ASN A 660 -37.70 -9.06 -9.12
CA ASN A 660 -38.04 -10.35 -8.51
C ASN A 660 -37.34 -11.53 -9.20
N SER A 661 -37.51 -12.76 -8.68
CA SER A 661 -36.89 -13.97 -9.21
C SER A 661 -37.26 -14.32 -10.67
N SER A 662 -38.32 -13.72 -11.20
CA SER A 662 -38.74 -13.85 -12.61
C SER A 662 -38.19 -12.76 -13.53
N GLY A 663 -37.37 -11.84 -13.00
CA GLY A 663 -36.82 -10.71 -13.76
C GLY A 663 -37.76 -9.51 -13.90
N ALA A 664 -38.94 -9.53 -13.25
CA ALA A 664 -39.90 -8.43 -13.32
C ALA A 664 -39.58 -7.33 -12.29
N ILE A 665 -39.66 -6.07 -12.72
CA ILE A 665 -39.47 -4.90 -11.88
C ILE A 665 -40.70 -4.70 -11.01
N PHE A 666 -40.50 -4.54 -9.69
CA PHE A 666 -41.56 -4.26 -8.72
C PHE A 666 -41.41 -2.90 -8.04
N PHE A 667 -40.24 -2.27 -8.16
CA PHE A 667 -39.95 -0.94 -7.65
C PHE A 667 -38.86 -0.31 -8.51
N ASP A 668 -39.03 0.95 -8.89
CA ASP A 668 -38.08 1.69 -9.72
C ASP A 668 -38.08 3.17 -9.36
N VAL A 669 -36.90 3.79 -9.39
CA VAL A 669 -36.72 5.24 -9.32
C VAL A 669 -35.91 5.65 -10.52
N ASP A 670 -36.48 6.44 -11.42
CA ASP A 670 -35.80 6.85 -12.66
C ASP A 670 -34.94 8.12 -12.48
N SER A 671 -34.21 8.50 -13.52
CA SER A 671 -33.33 9.67 -13.53
C SER A 671 -34.06 11.01 -13.44
N LEU A 672 -35.36 11.03 -13.70
CA LEU A 672 -36.23 12.21 -13.58
C LEU A 672 -36.84 12.32 -12.17
N GLY A 673 -36.56 11.35 -11.29
CA GLY A 673 -37.12 11.26 -9.95
C GLY A 673 -38.52 10.66 -9.91
N ASN A 674 -39.01 10.10 -11.01
CA ASN A 674 -40.27 9.36 -10.98
C ASN A 674 -40.07 8.06 -10.21
N ILE A 675 -41.06 7.71 -9.40
CA ILE A 675 -41.08 6.45 -8.66
C ILE A 675 -42.17 5.57 -9.27
N ALA A 676 -41.78 4.43 -9.82
CA ALA A 676 -42.68 3.39 -10.27
C ALA A 676 -42.66 2.24 -9.27
N ALA A 677 -43.73 2.11 -8.48
CA ALA A 677 -43.88 1.02 -7.52
C ALA A 677 -45.09 0.16 -7.91
N GLY A 678 -44.88 -1.15 -8.03
CA GLY A 678 -45.87 -2.08 -8.56
C GLY A 678 -45.27 -3.10 -9.52
N ARG A 679 -45.92 -4.27 -9.65
CA ARG A 679 -45.48 -5.33 -10.56
C ARG A 679 -45.76 -4.94 -12.01
N GLN A 680 -44.73 -4.70 -12.81
CA GLN A 680 -44.87 -4.60 -14.27
C GLN A 680 -44.87 -6.02 -14.88
N GLY A 681 -45.87 -6.35 -15.70
CA GLY A 681 -45.82 -7.55 -16.57
C GLY A 681 -46.42 -8.85 -16.03
N GLY A 682 -47.59 -8.83 -15.39
CA GLY A 682 -48.34 -10.06 -15.13
C GLY A 682 -49.85 -9.83 -15.20
N ALA A 683 -50.54 -10.60 -16.04
CA ALA A 683 -51.99 -10.51 -16.27
C ALA A 683 -52.87 -10.94 -15.07
N VAL A 684 -52.37 -10.84 -13.82
CA VAL A 684 -53.03 -11.39 -12.63
C VAL A 684 -53.40 -10.27 -11.65
N LEU A 685 -54.67 -10.30 -11.26
CA LEU A 685 -55.48 -9.37 -10.46
C LEU A 685 -55.01 -9.12 -9.00
N SER A 686 -53.76 -9.42 -8.64
CA SER A 686 -53.29 -9.27 -7.25
C SER A 686 -52.82 -7.83 -6.97
N PRO A 687 -53.40 -7.12 -5.97
CA PRO A 687 -53.00 -5.77 -5.61
C PRO A 687 -51.53 -5.67 -5.25
N TRP A 688 -50.84 -4.67 -5.78
CA TRP A 688 -49.63 -4.17 -5.11
C TRP A 688 -50.08 -3.27 -3.97
N THR A 689 -49.53 -3.46 -2.77
CA THR A 689 -49.96 -2.77 -1.56
C THR A 689 -48.75 -2.20 -0.83
N MET A 690 -48.72 -0.88 -0.67
CA MET A 690 -47.85 -0.19 0.28
C MET A 690 -48.55 -0.15 1.63
N LYS A 691 -48.03 -0.88 2.61
CA LYS A 691 -48.60 -0.96 3.96
C LYS A 691 -47.93 0.02 4.90
N LEU A 692 -48.73 0.63 5.77
CA LEU A 692 -48.28 1.48 6.87
C LEU A 692 -48.59 0.76 8.18
N HIS A 693 -47.57 0.59 9.01
CA HIS A 693 -47.64 -0.10 10.30
C HIS A 693 -47.22 0.87 11.41
N SER A 694 -47.97 0.90 12.50
CA SER A 694 -47.61 1.55 13.76
C SER A 694 -47.50 0.54 14.91
N SER A 695 -47.99 -0.69 14.71
CA SER A 695 -47.80 -1.84 15.57
C SER A 695 -46.58 -2.68 15.14
N GLY A 696 -46.03 -3.48 16.06
CA GLY A 696 -44.88 -4.34 15.80
C GLY A 696 -45.22 -5.70 15.16
N GLN A 697 -46.45 -5.91 14.68
CA GLN A 697 -46.87 -7.18 14.11
C GLN A 697 -46.64 -7.17 12.57
N PRO A 698 -46.11 -8.25 11.96
CA PRO A 698 -45.80 -8.24 10.53
C PRO A 698 -47.03 -8.30 9.60
N ASN A 699 -48.19 -8.69 10.15
CA ASN A 699 -49.37 -9.09 9.38
C ASN A 699 -50.56 -8.13 9.49
N ASP A 700 -50.51 -7.14 10.38
CA ASP A 700 -51.51 -6.08 10.43
C ASP A 700 -51.09 -4.89 9.55
N TYR A 701 -52.00 -3.95 9.34
CA TYR A 701 -51.70 -2.67 8.71
C TYR A 701 -52.71 -1.67 9.27
N ASP A 702 -52.24 -0.51 9.69
CA ASP A 702 -53.11 0.56 10.17
C ASP A 702 -53.68 1.38 9.01
N GLY A 703 -52.95 1.37 7.89
CA GLY A 703 -53.43 1.83 6.61
C GLY A 703 -52.60 1.30 5.44
N TYR A 704 -53.12 1.43 4.23
CA TYR A 704 -52.40 1.09 3.02
C TYR A 704 -52.81 1.94 1.82
N LEU A 705 -51.90 1.98 0.84
CA LEU A 705 -52.19 2.36 -0.54
C LEU A 705 -52.07 1.12 -1.41
N SER A 706 -53.14 0.71 -2.09
CA SER A 706 -53.09 -0.41 -3.03
C SER A 706 -53.42 0.04 -4.46
N CYS A 707 -52.80 -0.61 -5.43
CA CYS A 707 -53.14 -0.43 -6.85
C CYS A 707 -53.52 -1.77 -7.48
N THR A 708 -54.62 -1.78 -8.24
CA THR A 708 -55.18 -2.98 -8.90
C THR A 708 -55.65 -2.67 -10.32
N GLY A 709 -55.73 -3.70 -11.17
CA GLY A 709 -56.53 -3.67 -12.39
C GLY A 709 -55.99 -2.85 -13.57
N GLY A 710 -54.72 -2.40 -13.54
CA GLY A 710 -54.11 -1.75 -14.69
C GLY A 710 -54.04 -2.68 -15.91
N THR A 711 -54.49 -2.20 -17.07
CA THR A 711 -54.24 -2.85 -18.37
C THR A 711 -52.99 -2.23 -19.03
N SER A 712 -52.67 -2.61 -20.27
CA SER A 712 -51.59 -1.98 -21.05
C SER A 712 -51.84 -0.52 -21.43
N GLY A 713 -53.03 0.03 -21.15
CA GLY A 713 -53.40 1.42 -21.42
C GLY A 713 -53.17 2.35 -20.22
N ASN A 714 -52.79 3.61 -20.50
CA ASN A 714 -52.61 4.63 -19.48
C ASN A 714 -53.92 4.87 -18.69
N GLY A 715 -53.83 4.82 -17.34
CA GLY A 715 -54.89 5.30 -16.45
C GLY A 715 -56.04 4.33 -16.15
N ALA A 716 -55.93 3.05 -16.52
CA ALA A 716 -57.00 2.06 -16.31
C ALA A 716 -57.02 1.39 -14.92
N GLY A 717 -56.05 1.70 -14.04
CA GLY A 717 -55.94 1.10 -12.70
C GLY A 717 -56.76 1.82 -11.63
N ILE A 718 -57.13 1.08 -10.58
CA ILE A 718 -57.75 1.61 -9.37
C ILE A 718 -56.66 1.82 -8.33
N ILE A 719 -56.65 3.00 -7.69
CA ILE A 719 -55.89 3.27 -6.47
C ILE A 719 -56.87 3.29 -5.30
N GLU A 720 -56.61 2.46 -4.30
CA GLU A 720 -57.40 2.39 -3.08
C GLU A 720 -56.56 2.85 -1.87
N ILE A 721 -57.16 3.64 -1.00
CA ILE A 721 -56.61 4.02 0.30
C ILE A 721 -57.44 3.30 1.36
N GLY A 722 -56.89 2.28 1.99
CA GLY A 722 -57.54 1.55 3.08
C GLY A 722 -57.04 2.07 4.43
N ALA A 723 -57.92 2.62 5.25
CA ALA A 723 -57.63 3.04 6.62
C ALA A 723 -58.92 3.12 7.44
N GLY A 724 -58.82 3.05 8.78
CA GLY A 724 -59.96 3.24 9.68
C GLY A 724 -60.58 4.64 9.59
N GLN A 725 -59.76 5.65 9.28
CA GLN A 725 -60.17 7.01 8.99
C GLN A 725 -59.25 7.59 7.91
N VAL A 726 -59.82 8.26 6.90
CA VAL A 726 -59.07 9.05 5.91
C VAL A 726 -59.41 10.52 6.13
N THR A 727 -58.45 11.30 6.64
CA THR A 727 -58.61 12.74 6.88
C THR A 727 -57.91 13.53 5.76
N LEU A 728 -58.66 14.28 4.98
CA LEU A 728 -58.14 15.18 3.94
C LEU A 728 -58.10 16.62 4.46
N ASN A 729 -56.98 16.99 5.10
CA ASN A 729 -56.81 18.32 5.71
C ASN A 729 -56.24 19.34 4.71
N ALA A 730 -57.06 19.73 3.73
CA ALA A 730 -56.72 20.77 2.75
C ALA A 730 -57.81 21.86 2.75
N PRO A 731 -57.45 23.15 2.56
CA PRO A 731 -58.43 24.24 2.47
C PRO A 731 -59.38 24.10 1.27
N ALA A 732 -59.02 23.27 0.28
CA ALA A 732 -59.90 22.81 -0.78
C ALA A 732 -59.50 21.38 -1.19
N ILE A 733 -60.48 20.53 -1.48
CA ILE A 733 -60.27 19.24 -2.16
C ILE A 733 -60.55 19.49 -3.65
N ASP A 734 -59.53 19.85 -4.41
CA ASP A 734 -59.62 20.01 -5.87
C ASP A 734 -59.23 18.70 -6.57
N ALA A 735 -60.22 17.82 -6.76
CA ALA A 735 -60.08 16.62 -7.57
C ALA A 735 -60.11 16.95 -9.07
N LYS A 736 -59.32 17.95 -9.54
CA LYS A 736 -59.36 18.52 -10.91
C LYS A 736 -60.77 18.49 -11.53
N GLY A 737 -61.76 19.00 -10.80
CA GLY A 737 -63.17 18.95 -11.23
C GLY A 737 -64.19 18.72 -10.12
N VAL A 738 -64.55 17.46 -9.83
CA VAL A 738 -65.72 17.06 -9.02
C VAL A 738 -65.49 15.69 -8.36
N ILE A 739 -65.92 15.50 -7.10
CA ILE A 739 -66.11 14.14 -6.54
C ILE A 739 -67.30 13.50 -7.25
N ARG A 740 -67.03 12.62 -8.21
CA ARG A 740 -68.05 11.96 -9.03
C ARG A 740 -68.00 10.44 -8.85
N PRO A 741 -69.13 9.74 -8.90
CA PRO A 741 -69.11 8.30 -9.09
C PRO A 741 -68.43 7.96 -10.43
N ASP A 742 -67.88 6.76 -10.53
CA ASP A 742 -67.27 6.23 -11.75
C ASP A 742 -68.27 6.11 -12.92
N THR A 743 -69.54 5.94 -12.59
CA THR A 743 -70.66 5.77 -13.52
C THR A 743 -71.85 6.63 -13.10
N ASP A 744 -72.46 7.31 -14.07
CA ASP A 744 -73.69 8.09 -13.84
C ASP A 744 -74.83 7.17 -13.40
N LEU A 745 -75.60 7.60 -12.39
CA LEU A 745 -76.66 6.83 -11.73
C LEU A 745 -76.25 5.44 -11.19
N GLY A 746 -74.96 5.10 -11.18
CA GLY A 746 -74.48 3.76 -10.81
C GLY A 746 -74.18 3.58 -9.33
N ARG A 747 -73.89 4.67 -8.61
CA ARG A 747 -73.49 4.63 -7.18
C ARG A 747 -74.13 5.75 -6.38
N SER A 748 -74.59 5.41 -5.18
CA SER A 748 -75.03 6.38 -4.18
C SER A 748 -73.85 6.92 -3.38
N ILE A 749 -73.95 8.17 -2.93
CA ILE A 749 -73.08 8.71 -1.88
C ILE A 749 -73.56 8.13 -0.55
N GLY A 750 -72.83 7.15 0.00
CA GLY A 750 -73.24 6.36 1.17
C GLY A 750 -74.08 5.11 0.83
N GLN A 751 -74.38 4.29 1.85
CA GLN A 751 -75.17 3.04 1.72
C GLN A 751 -76.18 2.91 2.87
N LEU A 752 -77.19 2.04 2.73
CA LEU A 752 -78.22 1.85 3.76
C LEU A 752 -77.66 1.49 5.15
N ALA A 753 -76.54 0.75 5.20
CA ALA A 753 -75.84 0.37 6.42
C ALA A 753 -74.70 1.33 6.84
N ARG A 754 -74.35 2.31 5.99
CA ARG A 754 -73.23 3.25 6.19
C ARG A 754 -73.64 4.62 5.67
N ARG A 755 -74.41 5.35 6.47
CA ARG A 755 -74.98 6.67 6.14
C ARG A 755 -74.16 7.78 6.79
N PHE A 756 -74.15 8.95 6.16
CA PHE A 756 -73.72 10.17 6.85
C PHE A 756 -74.72 10.49 7.95
N LEU A 757 -74.23 10.80 9.15
CA LEU A 757 -75.07 11.21 10.27
C LEU A 757 -75.70 12.58 9.97
N ASP A 758 -74.86 13.56 9.65
CA ASP A 758 -75.24 14.91 9.24
C ASP A 758 -74.47 15.32 7.97
N THR A 759 -75.12 16.09 7.09
CA THR A 759 -74.47 16.71 5.92
C THR A 759 -74.59 18.23 6.00
N PHE A 760 -73.47 18.92 6.22
CA PHE A 760 -73.43 20.38 6.17
C PHE A 760 -73.09 20.83 4.75
N SER A 761 -74.07 21.42 4.06
CA SER A 761 -73.87 21.96 2.71
C SER A 761 -74.49 23.35 2.61
N GLN A 762 -73.82 24.27 1.90
CA GLN A 762 -74.44 25.57 1.61
C GLN A 762 -75.57 25.42 0.58
N ARG A 763 -75.41 24.52 -0.39
CA ARG A 763 -76.41 24.25 -1.43
C ARG A 763 -76.38 22.78 -1.80
N LEU A 764 -77.54 22.14 -1.80
CA LEU A 764 -77.76 20.84 -2.43
C LEU A 764 -78.39 21.05 -3.80
N ARG A 765 -77.86 20.40 -4.83
CA ARG A 765 -78.46 20.36 -6.17
C ARG A 765 -78.94 18.95 -6.45
N PRO A 766 -80.25 18.68 -6.41
CA PRO A 766 -80.79 17.32 -6.48
C PRO A 766 -80.79 16.71 -7.90
N GLY A 767 -80.35 17.44 -8.93
CA GLY A 767 -80.32 16.95 -10.31
C GLY A 767 -79.44 17.82 -11.23
N ALA A 768 -79.45 17.52 -12.53
CA ALA A 768 -78.58 18.18 -13.53
C ALA A 768 -78.91 19.66 -13.80
N GLY A 769 -80.05 20.16 -13.31
CA GLY A 769 -80.47 21.56 -13.48
C GLY A 769 -79.85 22.53 -12.47
N ALA A 770 -80.02 23.83 -12.70
CA ALA A 770 -79.49 24.90 -11.83
C ALA A 770 -80.26 25.09 -10.50
N VAL A 771 -81.25 24.23 -10.22
CA VAL A 771 -82.09 24.26 -9.01
C VAL A 771 -81.25 24.02 -7.76
N ILE A 772 -81.48 24.81 -6.72
CA ILE A 772 -80.77 24.73 -5.44
C ILE A 772 -81.74 24.50 -4.29
N TRP A 773 -81.32 23.69 -3.32
CA TRP A 773 -81.93 23.56 -2.01
C TRP A 773 -80.95 24.13 -0.98
N THR A 774 -81.38 25.14 -0.23
CA THR A 774 -80.52 25.88 0.71
C THR A 774 -81.32 26.42 1.89
N SER A 775 -80.65 27.07 2.84
CA SER A 775 -81.28 27.64 4.04
C SER A 775 -80.57 28.92 4.50
N GLY A 776 -81.24 29.71 5.33
CA GLY A 776 -80.65 30.89 5.96
C GLY A 776 -81.68 31.72 6.72
N THR A 777 -81.27 32.90 7.17
CA THR A 777 -82.12 33.84 7.92
C THR A 777 -82.81 34.84 7.00
N GLY A 778 -84.09 35.12 7.24
CA GLY A 778 -84.87 36.11 6.49
C GLY A 778 -85.52 35.58 5.21
N SER A 779 -86.42 36.37 4.62
CA SER A 779 -87.14 35.98 3.39
C SER A 779 -86.16 35.88 2.21
N PRO A 780 -86.22 34.80 1.41
CA PRO A 780 -85.42 34.70 0.18
C PRO A 780 -85.95 35.63 -0.92
N GLU A 781 -87.19 36.11 -0.82
CA GLU A 781 -87.81 37.01 -1.80
C GLU A 781 -87.10 38.37 -1.84
N GLY A 782 -86.66 38.77 -3.04
CA GLY A 782 -85.87 39.98 -3.27
C GLY A 782 -84.39 39.86 -2.89
N VAL A 783 -83.96 38.71 -2.34
CA VAL A 783 -82.59 38.52 -1.82
C VAL A 783 -81.84 37.42 -2.58
N LEU A 784 -82.43 36.22 -2.69
CA LEU A 784 -81.75 35.04 -3.23
C LEU A 784 -82.13 34.78 -4.70
N THR A 785 -81.16 34.88 -5.60
CA THR A 785 -81.32 34.48 -7.01
C THR A 785 -81.28 32.96 -7.16
N ALA A 786 -82.33 32.38 -7.75
CA ALA A 786 -82.40 30.95 -8.08
C ALA A 786 -83.45 30.70 -9.18
N PRO A 787 -83.36 29.62 -9.96
CA PRO A 787 -84.40 29.24 -10.91
C PRO A 787 -85.63 28.65 -10.22
N ALA A 788 -86.78 28.71 -10.89
CA ALA A 788 -88.01 28.03 -10.47
C ALA A 788 -87.77 26.54 -10.16
N GLY A 789 -88.38 26.04 -9.08
CA GLY A 789 -88.16 24.72 -8.51
C GLY A 789 -87.16 24.68 -7.34
N SER A 790 -86.47 25.78 -7.04
CA SER A 790 -85.55 25.88 -5.89
C SER A 790 -86.29 25.94 -4.55
N LEU A 791 -85.66 25.39 -3.51
CA LEU A 791 -86.18 25.36 -2.15
C LEU A 791 -85.30 26.18 -1.20
N TYR A 792 -85.93 26.94 -0.32
CA TYR A 792 -85.25 27.69 0.73
C TYR A 792 -85.95 27.48 2.07
N THR A 793 -85.21 27.01 3.08
CA THR A 793 -85.73 26.87 4.44
C THR A 793 -85.20 28.00 5.32
N ARG A 794 -86.09 28.77 5.93
CA ARG A 794 -85.73 29.81 6.88
C ARG A 794 -85.39 29.22 8.23
N THR A 795 -84.21 29.55 8.73
CA THR A 795 -83.78 29.16 10.08
C THR A 795 -84.47 30.00 11.18
N ASP A 796 -85.06 31.14 10.81
CA ASP A 796 -85.83 32.05 11.65
C ASP A 796 -87.33 32.10 11.29
N GLY A 797 -87.80 31.18 10.44
CA GLY A 797 -89.18 31.18 9.93
C GLY A 797 -90.18 30.61 10.94
N GLY A 798 -91.35 31.23 11.05
CA GLY A 798 -92.51 30.71 11.78
C GLY A 798 -93.52 29.99 10.87
N SER A 799 -94.67 29.59 11.42
CA SER A 799 -95.75 28.92 10.65
C SER A 799 -96.08 29.66 9.35
N GLY A 800 -96.04 28.96 8.21
CA GLY A 800 -96.30 29.52 6.87
C GLY A 800 -95.18 30.42 6.32
N THR A 801 -94.02 30.47 6.98
CA THR A 801 -92.84 31.23 6.54
C THR A 801 -91.54 30.44 6.71
N THR A 802 -91.59 29.14 7.02
CA THR A 802 -90.39 28.33 7.20
C THR A 802 -89.86 27.77 5.88
N LEU A 803 -90.72 27.38 4.95
CA LEU A 803 -90.32 26.84 3.65
C LEU A 803 -90.74 27.79 2.53
N TYR A 804 -89.85 28.06 1.58
CA TYR A 804 -90.14 28.80 0.36
C TYR A 804 -89.82 27.95 -0.85
N VAL A 805 -90.69 28.04 -1.84
CA VAL A 805 -90.52 27.45 -3.17
C VAL A 805 -90.40 28.57 -4.18
N LYS A 806 -89.39 28.51 -5.04
CA LYS A 806 -89.28 29.40 -6.19
C LYS A 806 -90.27 28.94 -7.25
N GLU A 807 -91.33 29.69 -7.50
CA GLU A 807 -92.38 29.25 -8.45
C GLU A 807 -92.18 29.83 -9.84
N SER A 808 -91.52 30.98 -9.96
CA SER A 808 -91.33 31.66 -11.24
C SER A 808 -90.08 32.54 -11.25
N GLY A 809 -89.63 32.92 -12.46
CA GLY A 809 -88.46 33.78 -12.67
C GLY A 809 -87.11 33.08 -12.45
N ALA A 810 -86.04 33.71 -12.95
CA ALA A 810 -84.65 33.28 -12.74
C ALA A 810 -83.86 34.24 -11.83
N GLY A 811 -84.48 35.36 -11.44
CA GLY A 811 -83.92 36.40 -10.57
C GLY A 811 -84.18 36.14 -9.08
N ASN A 812 -84.09 37.19 -8.26
CA ASN A 812 -84.34 37.13 -6.81
C ASN A 812 -85.81 37.24 -6.40
N THR A 813 -86.76 37.40 -7.33
CA THR A 813 -88.22 37.52 -7.07
C THR A 813 -89.03 36.32 -7.57
N GLY A 814 -90.19 36.04 -6.98
CA GLY A 814 -91.02 34.86 -7.29
C GLY A 814 -90.88 33.68 -6.32
N TRP A 815 -90.32 33.90 -5.13
CA TRP A 815 -90.33 32.97 -3.99
C TRP A 815 -91.64 33.07 -3.24
N VAL A 816 -92.26 31.92 -2.99
CA VAL A 816 -93.55 31.81 -2.30
C VAL A 816 -93.39 30.91 -1.09
N ALA A 817 -93.82 31.39 0.07
CA ALA A 817 -93.83 30.59 1.29
C ALA A 817 -94.90 29.48 1.22
N LYS A 818 -94.62 28.33 1.82
CA LYS A 818 -95.48 27.14 1.81
C LYS A 818 -95.90 26.68 3.19
#